data_AF-A0AA93AN99-F1
#
_entry.id   AF-A0AA93AN99-F1
#
_cell.length_a   1.000
_cell.length_b   1.000
_cell.length_c   1.000
_cell.angle_alpha   90.00
_cell.angle_beta   90.00
_cell.angle_gamma   90.00
#
_symmetry.space_group_name_H-M   'P 1'
#
loop_
_entity.id
_entity.type
_entity.pdbx_description
1 polymer ?
#
loop_
_entity_poly.entity_id
_entity_poly.type
_entity_poly.pdbx_seq_one_letter_code
_entity_poly.pdbx_strand_id
1 'polypeptide(L)'
;MFSLFDKKRISRSRETRGPDDTIGSLAEGIPLQVAGRPSLPRPGKMTVQDEVRLNHANPSIIDYLPWAEFLDNDKCLLLDDGISVGAVYEVSPVATEGRTEERLEQIRDTVEDAIQDSFEELDENPWVVQFFCQDENNVDTYVDHLRGYVKPHAQGTPFSEAWLKETERHLRGIARSEGLFTDTKITGQPWRGQQRRTRMVIYRWIGKNNRDPMPPIAMLNQVCERVTSALSGAGVMCVRQNGYQVHGWLLRHFNPSPEWVDKDTLYRQAAYFDRRDTPDGTMPVLNDFTETLWFNPPRSDVENGVWWFDNQAHCALPVEKLRRPPKPGAITGEMLRGEKINALMDLFPEGTTLCMTIVVQPQDKLEADFTRLSKNAVGENTESGRVRQDVKTVKEYLGNRHKLYRAGLTFLLRADDVETLNHKRVELTTVLLGAGLQPVRPEYDVAPLNTYLRALPMCFNPETDKKHWYTRLTWVQHLAGLLPVTGRETGTGNPGISFFNRGGDVLSFDPLNKGDRSQNAHKLIFGPTGAGKSATLCAMLSQVMAIHRPRLFIAEAGNSFGLLADYFESLGLTVNKVSIKPGNGLSLPLFGDAYQLVNSDVPLAIDVDALPELDADSEEQDDSQQDKKEKRDILGEMEISARMMITGGDAKEETELKRADRAMIREALVMAAKASYAVPKQMLPSDLQRALLDISMDTERNEQRRTKAAEMAESLSIFTQEGSFEAELFNREGQLWPEADVTLIDLGYFAREGYEAQMALTMVSLTNTINNIAERDQYKKRDIVFAVDEAHIATVNPLLAPYMTKIVKMWRKLGAWLWLATQNLEDFPDAAGKMLNMAEWWLCLVMPKKEVDDISRFKSLTDEQKSVLMSASKLDKCYTEGVVLSKNVQALFRAVPPSLYLALGMTEKEEKVERRRLMNEFHCSELEAAMRVAKALDKARGLVEQEKAAA
;
A
#
# COMPACT_ATOMS: atom_id res chain seq x y z
N MET A 1 10.87 27.07 52.93
CA MET A 1 10.85 28.35 53.68
C MET A 1 11.68 29.35 52.87
N PHE A 2 11.07 30.48 52.51
CA PHE A 2 11.64 31.79 52.17
C PHE A 2 13.00 31.93 51.45
N SER A 3 12.92 32.60 50.30
CA SER A 3 13.67 33.81 49.91
C SER A 3 15.20 33.84 50.02
N LEU A 4 15.82 33.85 48.82
CA LEU A 4 16.73 34.90 48.33
C LEU A 4 17.19 35.93 49.38
N PHE A 5 18.47 35.88 49.77
CA PHE A 5 19.39 37.03 49.82
C PHE A 5 20.82 36.50 50.03
N ASP A 6 21.54 36.38 48.91
CA ASP A 6 22.98 36.20 48.89
C ASP A 6 23.64 37.58 48.85
N LYS A 7 24.49 37.89 49.85
CA LYS A 7 25.40 39.03 49.80
C LYS A 7 26.69 38.70 50.54
N LYS A 8 27.74 38.60 49.72
CA LYS A 8 29.17 38.85 49.98
C LYS A 8 30.07 37.63 50.20
N ARG A 9 30.67 37.21 49.07
CA ARG A 9 32.12 37.02 48.90
C ARG A 9 32.96 38.02 49.71
N ILE A 10 34.05 37.52 50.30
CA ILE A 10 35.41 38.09 50.60
C ILE A 10 35.95 37.15 51.72
N SER A 11 37.12 36.50 51.71
CA SER A 11 38.40 36.72 51.03
C SER A 11 39.25 35.43 51.02
N ARG A 12 40.08 35.32 49.97
CA ARG A 12 41.33 34.57 49.80
C ARG A 12 42.09 34.12 51.07
N SER A 13 42.70 32.94 51.03
CA SER A 13 44.17 32.80 51.11
C SER A 13 44.65 31.45 50.56
N ARG A 14 45.94 31.42 50.21
CA ARG A 14 46.68 30.53 49.31
C ARG A 14 47.70 29.72 50.13
N GLU A 15 48.05 28.52 49.65
CA GLU A 15 49.34 27.78 49.82
C GLU A 15 49.74 27.33 51.25
N THR A 16 50.22 26.11 51.52
CA THR A 16 51.46 25.45 51.04
C THR A 16 51.49 23.98 51.53
N ARG A 17 52.27 23.11 50.85
CA ARG A 17 52.59 21.72 51.24
C ARG A 17 53.76 21.65 52.24
N GLY A 18 53.80 20.62 53.09
CA GLY A 18 55.01 20.09 53.76
C GLY A 18 54.72 18.87 54.66
N PRO A 19 55.63 17.87 54.79
CA PRO A 19 55.31 16.49 55.17
C PRO A 19 55.71 16.08 56.61
N ASP A 20 55.40 14.82 56.94
CA ASP A 20 55.85 13.97 58.05
C ASP A 20 55.06 13.93 59.39
N ASP A 21 54.48 12.74 59.57
CA ASP A 21 54.38 11.88 60.75
C ASP A 21 54.18 12.50 62.14
N THR A 22 53.03 12.16 62.74
CA THR A 22 53.00 11.58 64.08
C THR A 22 51.64 10.95 64.36
N ILE A 23 51.63 9.62 64.54
CA ILE A 23 50.53 8.90 65.17
C ILE A 23 50.49 9.36 66.64
N GLY A 24 49.47 10.15 67.00
CA GLY A 24 49.31 10.71 68.35
C GLY A 24 47.83 10.86 68.73
N SER A 25 47.41 10.01 69.68
CA SER A 25 46.17 10.02 70.48
C SER A 25 44.85 10.44 69.80
N LEU A 26 43.92 9.47 69.69
CA LEU A 26 42.50 9.73 69.44
C LEU A 26 41.91 10.57 70.58
N ALA A 27 41.95 11.89 70.44
CA ALA A 27 41.14 12.81 71.22
C ALA A 27 39.68 12.69 70.77
N GLU A 28 38.78 12.40 71.69
CA GLU A 28 37.34 12.53 71.46
C GLU A 28 37.03 13.94 70.93
N GLY A 29 36.47 14.00 69.72
CA GLY A 29 35.99 15.24 69.11
C GLY A 29 36.61 15.65 67.78
N ILE A 30 37.54 14.88 67.19
CA ILE A 30 38.02 15.15 65.82
C ILE A 30 36.99 14.58 64.82
N PRO A 31 36.31 15.41 63.99
CA PRO A 31 35.36 14.91 63.01
C PRO A 31 36.10 14.05 61.98
N LEU A 32 35.58 12.85 61.73
CA LEU A 32 36.12 11.90 60.75
C LEU A 32 36.26 12.59 59.38
N GLN A 33 37.50 12.79 58.92
CA GLN A 33 37.82 13.39 57.64
C GLN A 33 38.65 12.43 56.80
N VAL A 34 38.23 12.16 55.57
CA VAL A 34 38.98 11.36 54.60
C VAL A 34 39.36 12.28 53.44
N ALA A 35 40.66 12.41 53.16
CA ALA A 35 41.19 13.29 52.11
C ALA A 35 40.64 14.74 52.17
N GLY A 36 40.54 15.31 53.37
CA GLY A 36 40.05 16.67 53.58
C GLY A 36 38.52 16.85 53.45
N ARG A 37 37.76 15.77 53.27
CA ARG A 37 36.29 15.80 53.27
C ARG A 37 35.75 15.29 54.61
N PRO A 38 34.98 16.10 55.35
CA PRO A 38 34.34 15.65 56.59
C PRO A 38 33.22 14.65 56.30
N SER A 39 33.04 13.70 57.21
CA SER A 39 31.87 12.84 57.26
C SER A 39 30.61 13.70 57.32
N LEU A 40 29.59 13.34 56.54
CA LEU A 40 28.31 14.05 56.55
C LEU A 40 27.66 13.92 57.94
N PRO A 41 27.32 15.03 58.63
CA PRO A 41 26.61 14.97 59.89
C PRO A 41 25.16 14.52 59.66
N ARG A 42 24.64 13.66 60.53
CA ARG A 42 23.22 13.29 60.51
C ARG A 42 22.39 14.55 60.86
N PRO A 43 21.48 15.01 59.99
CA PRO A 43 20.77 16.27 60.22
C PRO A 43 19.82 16.26 61.44
N GLY A 44 19.41 15.07 61.92
CA GLY A 44 18.57 14.90 63.10
C GLY A 44 17.14 15.43 62.99
N LYS A 45 16.70 15.82 61.78
CA LYS A 45 15.39 16.45 61.53
C LYS A 45 14.26 15.47 61.20
N MET A 46 14.58 14.18 61.06
CA MET A 46 13.60 13.15 60.67
C MET A 46 12.80 12.74 61.90
N THR A 47 11.49 13.02 61.88
CA THR A 47 10.58 12.59 62.93
C THR A 47 10.07 11.17 62.67
N VAL A 48 9.53 10.50 63.70
CA VAL A 48 8.85 9.20 63.54
C VAL A 48 7.68 9.30 62.55
N GLN A 49 7.02 10.47 62.44
CA GLN A 49 5.98 10.70 61.44
C GLN A 49 6.53 10.85 60.01
N ASP A 50 7.76 11.35 59.85
CA ASP A 50 8.42 11.40 58.55
C ASP A 50 8.90 10.00 58.14
N GLU A 51 9.37 9.19 59.09
CA GLU A 51 9.71 7.77 58.89
C GLU A 51 8.49 6.93 58.50
N VAL A 52 7.35 7.10 59.19
CA VAL A 52 6.09 6.45 58.83
C VAL A 52 5.61 6.93 57.45
N ARG A 53 5.76 8.22 57.11
CA ARG A 53 5.46 8.72 55.77
C ARG A 53 6.40 8.18 54.69
N LEU A 54 7.67 7.92 55.00
CA LEU A 54 8.62 7.27 54.10
C LEU A 54 8.27 5.78 53.90
N ASN A 55 7.70 5.13 54.91
CA ASN A 55 7.28 3.72 54.84
C ASN A 55 5.90 3.51 54.17
N HIS A 56 5.08 4.56 54.03
CA HIS A 56 3.85 4.53 53.25
C HIS A 56 4.17 4.75 51.76
N ALA A 57 4.17 3.67 50.97
CA ALA A 57 4.19 3.78 49.52
C ALA A 57 2.85 4.34 49.02
N ASN A 58 2.90 5.39 48.20
CA ASN A 58 1.72 5.84 47.45
C ASN A 58 1.36 4.77 46.40
N PRO A 59 0.07 4.67 46.00
CA PRO A 59 -0.32 3.81 44.89
C PRO A 59 0.52 4.09 43.65
N SER A 60 0.93 3.02 42.97
CA SER A 60 1.63 3.08 41.70
C SER A 60 0.69 3.56 40.59
N ILE A 61 1.22 4.07 39.48
CA ILE A 61 0.43 4.31 38.27
C ILE A 61 -0.35 3.06 37.83
N ILE A 62 0.22 1.88 38.07
CA ILE A 62 -0.37 0.58 37.76
C ILE A 62 -1.72 0.42 38.46
N ASP A 63 -1.87 0.90 39.69
CA ASP A 63 -3.11 0.83 40.47
C ASP A 63 -4.24 1.73 39.91
N TYR A 64 -3.92 2.65 39.00
CA TYR A 64 -4.89 3.54 38.35
C TYR A 64 -5.32 3.05 36.97
N LEU A 65 -4.69 2.01 36.44
CA LEU A 65 -5.00 1.47 35.12
C LEU A 65 -6.12 0.45 35.23
N PRO A 66 -7.17 0.53 34.39
CA PRO A 66 -8.40 -0.19 34.63
C PRO A 66 -8.41 -1.59 34.03
N TRP A 67 -7.30 -2.14 33.50
CA TRP A 67 -7.33 -3.37 32.71
C TRP A 67 -7.02 -4.60 33.57
N ALA A 68 -8.05 -5.38 33.90
CA ALA A 68 -7.85 -6.59 34.71
C ALA A 68 -7.40 -7.80 33.84
N GLU A 69 -8.14 -8.09 32.78
CA GLU A 69 -7.96 -9.30 31.99
C GLU A 69 -8.44 -9.09 30.54
N PHE A 70 -7.78 -9.71 29.56
CA PHE A 70 -8.33 -9.81 28.21
C PHE A 70 -9.16 -11.10 28.06
N LEU A 71 -10.42 -10.96 27.66
CA LEU A 71 -11.35 -12.07 27.46
C LEU A 71 -11.23 -12.58 26.02
N ASP A 72 -10.40 -13.60 25.79
CA ASP A 72 -10.05 -14.10 24.44
C ASP A 72 -11.23 -14.68 23.62
N ASN A 73 -12.27 -15.20 24.28
CA ASN A 73 -13.47 -15.69 23.61
C ASN A 73 -14.34 -14.55 23.07
N ASP A 74 -14.49 -13.49 23.88
CA ASP A 74 -15.36 -12.36 23.59
C ASP A 74 -14.62 -11.19 22.91
N LYS A 75 -13.28 -11.26 22.84
CA LYS A 75 -12.38 -10.22 22.30
C LYS A 75 -12.64 -8.85 22.92
N CYS A 76 -12.63 -8.77 24.24
CA CYS A 76 -12.77 -7.51 25.00
C CYS A 76 -11.87 -7.51 26.24
N LEU A 77 -11.54 -6.33 26.73
CA LEU A 77 -10.88 -6.13 28.02
C LEU A 77 -11.93 -6.04 29.12
N LEU A 78 -11.76 -6.83 30.18
CA LEU A 78 -12.47 -6.70 31.44
C LEU A 78 -11.81 -5.60 32.28
N LEU A 79 -12.63 -4.71 32.84
CA LEU A 79 -12.14 -3.63 33.68
C LEU A 79 -12.00 -4.04 35.15
N ASP A 80 -11.25 -3.27 35.92
CA ASP A 80 -10.91 -3.47 37.34
C ASP A 80 -12.12 -3.55 38.29
N ASP A 81 -13.29 -3.03 37.89
CA ASP A 81 -14.54 -3.20 38.63
C ASP A 81 -15.13 -4.62 38.53
N GLY A 82 -14.53 -5.47 37.68
CA GLY A 82 -14.88 -6.87 37.44
C GLY A 82 -16.17 -7.08 36.65
N ILE A 83 -16.75 -6.02 36.07
CA ILE A 83 -18.06 -6.07 35.39
C ILE A 83 -18.02 -5.33 34.06
N SER A 84 -17.42 -4.14 34.05
CA SER A 84 -17.33 -3.28 32.87
C SER A 84 -16.37 -3.87 31.86
N VAL A 85 -16.66 -3.67 30.58
CA VAL A 85 -15.87 -4.22 29.48
C VAL A 85 -15.66 -3.19 28.37
N GLY A 86 -14.56 -3.33 27.64
CA GLY A 86 -14.24 -2.49 26.50
C GLY A 86 -13.68 -3.28 25.31
N ALA A 87 -14.01 -2.83 24.10
CA ALA A 87 -13.50 -3.40 22.85
C ALA A 87 -12.55 -2.43 22.17
N VAL A 88 -11.54 -2.98 21.49
CA VAL A 88 -10.58 -2.23 20.69
C VAL A 88 -10.69 -2.66 19.22
N TYR A 89 -10.76 -1.69 18.33
CA TYR A 89 -10.81 -1.85 16.90
C TYR A 89 -9.62 -1.16 16.26
N GLU A 90 -9.04 -1.77 15.25
CA GLU A 90 -8.22 -1.06 14.28
C GLU A 90 -9.13 -0.47 13.20
N VAL A 91 -8.88 0.77 12.83
CA VAL A 91 -9.70 1.53 11.91
C VAL A 91 -8.87 1.85 10.66
N SER A 92 -9.28 1.30 9.52
CA SER A 92 -8.76 1.72 8.24
C SER A 92 -9.53 2.95 7.77
N PRO A 93 -8.85 4.11 7.61
CA PRO A 93 -9.53 5.34 7.27
C PRO A 93 -9.98 5.34 5.81
N VAL A 94 -11.00 6.14 5.51
CA VAL A 94 -11.40 6.40 4.13
C VAL A 94 -10.42 7.35 3.46
N ALA A 95 -9.99 7.01 2.24
CA ALA A 95 -9.02 7.80 1.50
C ALA A 95 -9.53 9.22 1.19
N THR A 96 -8.61 10.19 1.20
CA THR A 96 -8.89 11.62 0.93
C THR A 96 -8.03 12.19 -0.21
N GLU A 97 -7.01 11.44 -0.64
CA GLU A 97 -6.05 11.82 -1.67
C GLU A 97 -6.75 12.11 -3.01
N GLY A 98 -6.62 13.34 -3.52
CA GLY A 98 -7.14 13.74 -4.82
C GLY A 98 -8.68 13.82 -4.93
N ARG A 99 -9.42 13.66 -3.82
CA ARG A 99 -10.88 13.73 -3.78
C ARG A 99 -11.40 15.18 -3.75
N THR A 100 -12.64 15.37 -4.21
CA THR A 100 -13.31 16.68 -4.24
C THR A 100 -13.80 17.09 -2.84
N GLU A 101 -13.96 18.39 -2.59
CA GLU A 101 -14.45 18.91 -1.29
C GLU A 101 -15.86 18.38 -0.98
N GLU A 102 -16.75 18.32 -1.97
CA GLU A 102 -18.10 17.75 -1.84
C GLU A 102 -18.07 16.29 -1.35
N ARG A 103 -17.15 15.46 -1.89
CA ARG A 103 -17.03 14.06 -1.47
C ARG A 103 -16.57 13.94 -0.03
N LEU A 104 -15.66 14.83 0.41
CA LEU A 104 -15.20 14.86 1.80
C LEU A 104 -16.31 15.30 2.76
N GLU A 105 -17.18 16.23 2.35
CA GLU A 105 -18.36 16.62 3.13
C GLU A 105 -19.37 15.48 3.27
N GLN A 106 -19.68 14.75 2.20
CA GLN A 106 -20.54 13.56 2.25
C GLN A 106 -20.00 12.50 3.22
N ILE A 107 -18.69 12.27 3.19
CA ILE A 107 -18.02 11.35 4.12
C ILE A 107 -18.19 11.82 5.57
N ARG A 108 -17.95 13.10 5.85
CA ARG A 108 -18.14 13.68 7.19
C ARG A 108 -19.57 13.48 7.66
N ASP A 109 -20.56 13.77 6.82
CA ASP A 109 -21.98 13.69 7.20
C ASP A 109 -22.40 12.24 7.46
N THR A 110 -21.91 11.29 6.67
CA THR A 110 -22.16 9.86 6.93
C THR A 110 -21.50 9.39 8.24
N VAL A 111 -20.30 9.90 8.57
CA VAL A 111 -19.62 9.62 9.84
C VAL A 111 -20.36 10.29 11.01
N GLU A 112 -20.87 11.51 10.83
CA GLU A 112 -21.70 12.21 11.80
C GLU A 112 -22.92 11.36 12.16
N ASP A 113 -23.69 10.94 11.16
CA ASP A 113 -24.87 10.08 11.33
C ASP A 113 -24.50 8.76 12.02
N ALA A 114 -23.40 8.13 11.59
CA ALA A 114 -22.91 6.89 12.18
C ALA A 114 -22.61 7.03 13.69
N ILE A 115 -21.99 8.13 14.12
CA ILE A 115 -21.70 8.36 15.54
C ILE A 115 -22.97 8.75 16.31
N GLN A 116 -23.90 9.49 15.71
CA GLN A 116 -25.10 9.95 16.38
C GLN A 116 -26.13 8.85 16.62
N ASP A 117 -26.26 7.90 15.70
CA ASP A 117 -27.34 6.91 15.70
C ASP A 117 -26.92 5.55 16.28
N SER A 118 -25.61 5.35 16.50
CA SER A 118 -25.09 4.05 16.95
C SER A 118 -25.14 3.82 18.45
N PHE A 119 -25.25 4.88 19.26
CA PHE A 119 -25.15 4.78 20.71
C PHE A 119 -26.48 5.12 21.39
N GLU A 120 -26.82 4.33 22.40
CA GLU A 120 -27.93 4.65 23.29
C GLU A 120 -27.55 5.80 24.22
N GLU A 121 -28.45 6.76 24.36
CA GLU A 121 -28.28 7.94 25.19
C GLU A 121 -28.71 7.63 26.62
N LEU A 122 -27.72 7.50 27.51
CA LEU A 122 -27.94 7.06 28.88
C LEU A 122 -27.59 8.16 29.88
N ASP A 123 -28.45 8.32 30.89
CA ASP A 123 -28.31 9.36 31.92
C ASP A 123 -27.14 9.15 32.87
N GLU A 124 -26.92 7.89 33.22
CA GLU A 124 -25.87 7.40 34.11
C GLU A 124 -24.99 6.45 33.31
N ASN A 125 -23.68 6.47 33.60
CA ASN A 125 -22.73 5.56 32.99
C ASN A 125 -22.78 5.61 31.45
N PRO A 126 -22.59 6.77 30.79
CA PRO A 126 -22.72 6.89 29.34
C PRO A 126 -21.67 6.07 28.59
N TRP A 127 -21.96 5.75 27.33
CA TRP A 127 -20.97 5.16 26.41
C TRP A 127 -19.82 6.14 26.15
N VAL A 128 -18.60 5.61 26.18
CA VAL A 128 -17.38 6.35 25.85
C VAL A 128 -16.72 5.72 24.63
N VAL A 129 -16.36 6.57 23.67
CA VAL A 129 -15.64 6.18 22.46
C VAL A 129 -14.35 6.98 22.40
N GLN A 130 -13.22 6.31 22.34
CA GLN A 130 -11.90 6.94 22.22
C GLN A 130 -11.26 6.58 20.89
N PHE A 131 -10.73 7.56 20.18
CA PHE A 131 -9.93 7.35 18.98
C PHE A 131 -8.48 7.70 19.27
N PHE A 132 -7.60 6.76 18.96
CA PHE A 132 -6.16 6.90 19.04
C PHE A 132 -5.57 6.89 17.63
N CYS A 133 -4.71 7.85 17.30
CA CYS A 133 -4.01 7.84 16.02
C CYS A 133 -2.54 8.18 16.25
N GLN A 134 -1.65 7.34 15.71
CA GLN A 134 -0.20 7.51 15.81
C GLN A 134 0.49 6.97 14.57
N ASP A 135 1.63 7.58 14.22
CA ASP A 135 2.51 7.07 13.19
C ASP A 135 3.51 6.08 13.83
N GLU A 136 3.55 4.85 13.31
CA GLU A 136 4.40 3.75 13.79
C GLU A 136 5.46 3.40 12.74
N ASN A 137 6.71 3.23 13.17
CA ASN A 137 7.83 2.90 12.26
C ASN A 137 8.12 1.39 12.22
N ASN A 138 7.25 0.56 12.83
CA ASN A 138 7.43 -0.88 12.87
C ASN A 138 6.99 -1.52 11.56
N VAL A 139 7.93 -2.15 10.85
CA VAL A 139 7.69 -2.85 9.58
C VAL A 139 7.58 -4.37 9.74
N ASP A 140 7.83 -4.91 10.93
CA ASP A 140 7.94 -6.36 11.16
C ASP A 140 6.67 -7.11 10.78
N THR A 141 5.51 -6.63 11.23
CA THR A 141 4.20 -7.25 10.91
C THR A 141 3.99 -7.35 9.40
N TYR A 142 4.39 -6.33 8.64
CA TYR A 142 4.26 -6.32 7.19
C TYR A 142 5.28 -7.27 6.53
N VAL A 143 6.53 -7.28 7.01
CA VAL A 143 7.58 -8.18 6.52
C VAL A 143 7.21 -9.65 6.76
N ASP A 144 6.70 -9.98 7.94
CA ASP A 144 6.22 -11.33 8.28
C ASP A 144 5.05 -11.74 7.39
N HIS A 145 4.10 -10.83 7.18
CA HIS A 145 2.99 -11.06 6.26
C HIS A 145 3.48 -11.31 4.83
N LEU A 146 4.41 -10.49 4.35
CA LEU A 146 5.01 -10.62 3.02
C LEU A 146 5.72 -11.96 2.84
N ARG A 147 6.52 -12.39 3.83
CA ARG A 147 7.21 -13.70 3.82
C ARG A 147 6.20 -14.85 3.79
N GLY A 148 5.13 -14.76 4.57
CA GLY A 148 4.04 -15.76 4.58
C GLY A 148 3.19 -15.77 3.31
N TYR A 149 3.18 -14.67 2.55
CA TYR A 149 2.37 -14.52 1.34
C TYR A 149 2.99 -15.14 0.07
N VAL A 150 4.32 -15.36 0.07
CA VAL A 150 5.03 -16.00 -1.05
C VAL A 150 4.44 -17.36 -1.38
N LYS A 151 4.19 -17.64 -2.66
CA LYS A 151 3.57 -18.92 -3.07
C LYS A 151 4.48 -20.11 -2.77
N PRO A 152 3.93 -21.29 -2.44
CA PRO A 152 4.72 -22.46 -2.03
C PRO A 152 5.85 -22.86 -2.99
N HIS A 153 5.67 -22.69 -4.31
CA HIS A 153 6.70 -23.02 -5.31
C HIS A 153 7.76 -21.91 -5.55
N ALA A 154 7.57 -20.75 -4.94
CA ALA A 154 8.51 -19.62 -4.95
C ALA A 154 9.29 -19.50 -3.63
N GLN A 155 8.75 -20.02 -2.52
CA GLN A 155 9.39 -20.02 -1.21
C GLN A 155 10.77 -20.70 -1.23
N GLY A 156 11.75 -20.10 -0.57
CA GLY A 156 13.13 -20.61 -0.47
C GLY A 156 13.94 -20.59 -1.76
N THR A 157 13.41 -20.04 -2.87
CA THR A 157 14.21 -19.87 -4.09
C THR A 157 15.24 -18.75 -3.90
N PRO A 158 16.43 -18.83 -4.52
CA PRO A 158 17.47 -17.81 -4.32
C PRO A 158 17.00 -16.40 -4.71
N PHE A 159 16.20 -16.28 -5.77
CA PHE A 159 15.62 -15.01 -6.18
C PHE A 159 14.63 -14.44 -5.15
N SER A 160 13.67 -15.26 -4.68
CA SER A 160 12.68 -14.80 -3.70
C SER A 160 13.33 -14.37 -2.38
N GLU A 161 14.33 -15.12 -1.88
CA GLU A 161 15.06 -14.74 -0.66
C GLU A 161 15.89 -13.46 -0.83
N ALA A 162 16.55 -13.30 -1.99
CA ALA A 162 17.29 -12.08 -2.30
C ALA A 162 16.36 -10.85 -2.35
N TRP A 163 15.19 -11.00 -2.99
CA TRP A 163 14.18 -9.95 -3.07
C TRP A 163 13.57 -9.61 -1.69
N LEU A 164 13.25 -10.61 -0.87
CA LEU A 164 12.74 -10.42 0.49
C LEU A 164 13.76 -9.68 1.36
N LYS A 165 15.03 -10.06 1.28
CA LYS A 165 16.12 -9.40 2.03
C LYS A 165 16.31 -7.94 1.61
N GLU A 166 16.33 -7.66 0.31
CA GLU A 166 16.48 -6.29 -0.19
C GLU A 166 15.25 -5.42 0.16
N THR A 167 14.05 -5.99 0.08
CA THR A 167 12.81 -5.30 0.45
C THR A 167 12.76 -4.99 1.94
N GLU A 168 13.12 -5.95 2.80
CA GLU A 168 13.21 -5.74 4.24
C GLU A 168 14.25 -4.66 4.59
N ARG A 169 15.44 -4.72 3.97
CA ARG A 169 16.48 -3.70 4.12
C ARG A 169 15.96 -2.32 3.74
N HIS A 170 15.28 -2.20 2.60
CA HIS A 170 14.70 -0.94 2.14
C HIS A 170 13.66 -0.41 3.11
N LEU A 171 12.68 -1.22 3.52
CA LEU A 171 11.62 -0.83 4.45
C LEU A 171 12.17 -0.34 5.80
N ARG A 172 13.14 -1.06 6.37
CA ARG A 172 13.81 -0.64 7.61
C ARG A 172 14.62 0.64 7.40
N GLY A 173 15.29 0.78 6.25
CA GLY A 173 16.12 1.95 5.95
C GLY A 173 15.32 3.24 5.73
N ILE A 174 14.13 3.17 5.15
CA ILE A 174 13.27 4.35 4.94
C ILE A 174 12.52 4.78 6.21
N ALA A 175 12.46 3.93 7.25
CA ALA A 175 11.74 4.19 8.50
C ALA A 175 12.49 5.09 9.50
N ARG A 176 13.63 5.66 9.08
CA ARG A 176 14.43 6.59 9.88
C ARG A 176 13.74 7.94 10.09
N SER A 177 14.09 8.62 11.18
CA SER A 177 13.46 9.87 11.57
C SER A 177 13.68 11.00 10.57
N GLU A 178 14.86 11.09 9.93
CA GLU A 178 15.18 12.14 8.94
C GLU A 178 14.42 11.97 7.61
N GLY A 179 13.84 10.80 7.38
CA GLY A 179 13.23 10.43 6.11
C GLY A 179 14.19 10.26 4.95
N LEU A 180 13.68 9.77 3.82
CA LEU A 180 14.46 9.46 2.63
C LEU A 180 14.79 10.71 1.80
N PHE A 181 13.82 11.62 1.69
CA PHE A 181 13.92 12.91 0.96
C PHE A 181 12.86 13.87 1.48
N THR A 182 12.98 15.16 1.15
CA THR A 182 11.92 16.16 1.42
C THR A 182 11.03 16.30 0.18
N ASP A 183 9.73 16.09 0.33
CA ASP A 183 8.77 16.30 -0.74
C ASP A 183 8.48 17.80 -0.88
N THR A 184 9.28 18.47 -1.71
CA THR A 184 9.17 19.91 -1.97
C THR A 184 8.01 20.25 -2.90
N LYS A 185 7.34 19.27 -3.50
CA LYS A 185 6.29 19.49 -4.50
C LYS A 185 4.90 19.47 -3.87
N ILE A 186 4.55 18.37 -3.19
CA ILE A 186 3.19 18.13 -2.67
C ILE A 186 3.10 18.47 -1.18
N THR A 187 3.78 17.73 -0.31
CA THR A 187 3.53 17.82 1.14
C THR A 187 4.32 18.94 1.83
N GLY A 188 5.48 19.31 1.29
CA GLY A 188 6.43 20.22 1.95
C GLY A 188 7.13 19.60 3.16
N GLN A 189 7.04 18.28 3.36
CA GLN A 189 7.54 17.57 4.54
C GLN A 189 8.58 16.50 4.18
N PRO A 190 9.44 16.09 5.14
CA PRO A 190 10.24 14.88 4.99
C PRO A 190 9.35 13.66 4.74
N TRP A 191 9.66 12.90 3.69
CA TRP A 191 8.98 11.64 3.38
C TRP A 191 9.78 10.48 3.97
N ARG A 192 9.13 9.61 4.74
CA ARG A 192 9.74 8.45 5.42
C ARG A 192 8.76 7.30 5.49
N GLY A 193 9.26 6.07 5.58
CA GLY A 193 8.43 4.89 5.76
C GLY A 193 7.81 4.87 7.16
N GLN A 194 6.49 4.99 7.25
CA GLN A 194 5.77 5.00 8.52
C GLN A 194 4.32 4.57 8.29
N GLN A 195 3.73 3.91 9.28
CA GLN A 195 2.38 3.37 9.21
C GLN A 195 1.45 4.18 10.10
N ARG A 196 0.40 4.78 9.55
CA ARG A 196 -0.55 5.54 10.35
C ARG A 196 -1.60 4.60 10.90
N ARG A 197 -1.52 4.29 12.19
CA ARG A 197 -2.43 3.35 12.86
C ARG A 197 -3.50 4.13 13.65
N THR A 198 -4.75 3.96 13.24
CA THR A 198 -5.91 4.44 14.00
C THR A 198 -6.54 3.29 14.78
N ARG A 199 -6.83 3.51 16.06
CA ARG A 199 -7.55 2.58 16.92
C ARG A 199 -8.78 3.24 17.52
N MET A 200 -9.90 2.54 17.54
CA MET A 200 -11.14 2.96 18.19
C MET A 200 -11.41 2.07 19.39
N VAL A 201 -11.64 2.68 20.55
CA VAL A 201 -11.89 2.00 21.82
C VAL A 201 -13.29 2.35 22.29
N ILE A 202 -14.15 1.37 22.49
CA ILE A 202 -15.54 1.55 22.94
C ILE A 202 -15.69 0.85 24.27
N TYR A 203 -16.18 1.56 25.29
CA TYR A 203 -16.39 0.99 26.62
C TYR A 203 -17.47 1.76 27.37
N ARG A 204 -17.88 1.16 28.49
CA ARG A 204 -18.86 1.75 29.41
C ARG A 204 -18.55 1.32 30.84
N TRP A 205 -18.47 2.29 31.74
CA TRP A 205 -18.32 2.07 33.19
C TRP A 205 -19.68 1.82 33.83
N ILE A 206 -20.04 0.58 34.13
CA ILE A 206 -21.38 0.23 34.62
C ILE A 206 -21.42 0.22 36.16
N GLY A 207 -20.32 -0.16 36.81
CA GLY A 207 -20.23 -0.30 38.26
C GLY A 207 -21.05 -1.46 38.84
N LYS A 208 -20.92 -1.67 40.16
CA LYS A 208 -21.44 -2.86 40.86
C LYS A 208 -22.97 -2.95 40.99
N ASN A 209 -23.68 -1.86 40.75
CA ASN A 209 -25.14 -1.79 40.93
C ASN A 209 -25.89 -1.86 39.58
N ASN A 210 -25.34 -2.53 38.57
CA ASN A 210 -26.01 -2.67 37.28
C ASN A 210 -27.39 -3.32 37.44
N ARG A 211 -28.43 -2.68 36.89
CA ARG A 211 -29.80 -3.21 36.86
C ARG A 211 -30.24 -3.61 35.46
N ASP A 212 -29.35 -3.49 34.47
CA ASP A 212 -29.64 -3.87 33.11
C ASP A 212 -29.82 -5.40 33.00
N PRO A 213 -30.92 -5.89 32.42
CA PRO A 213 -31.12 -7.32 32.22
C PRO A 213 -30.14 -7.94 31.21
N MET A 214 -29.50 -7.12 30.35
CA MET A 214 -28.54 -7.59 29.36
C MET A 214 -27.13 -7.67 29.95
N PRO A 215 -26.38 -8.77 29.73
CA PRO A 215 -24.99 -8.86 30.17
C PRO A 215 -24.11 -7.77 29.53
N PRO A 216 -23.13 -7.17 30.24
CA PRO A 216 -22.27 -6.10 29.73
C PRO A 216 -21.58 -6.41 28.40
N ILE A 217 -21.09 -7.64 28.23
CA ILE A 217 -20.45 -8.09 26.98
C ILE A 217 -21.44 -8.08 25.81
N ALA A 218 -22.68 -8.53 26.04
CA ALA A 218 -23.70 -8.55 25.01
C ALA A 218 -24.10 -7.12 24.60
N MET A 219 -24.23 -6.21 25.58
CA MET A 219 -24.49 -4.78 25.31
C MET A 219 -23.36 -4.15 24.48
N LEU A 220 -22.11 -4.43 24.86
CA LEU A 220 -20.92 -3.95 24.13
C LEU A 220 -20.93 -4.46 22.68
N ASN A 221 -21.17 -5.75 22.48
CA ASN A 221 -21.20 -6.35 21.14
C ASN A 221 -22.29 -5.73 20.26
N GLN A 222 -23.50 -5.53 20.79
CA GLN A 222 -24.60 -4.92 20.05
C GLN A 222 -24.29 -3.48 19.60
N VAL A 223 -23.71 -2.67 20.49
CA VAL A 223 -23.31 -1.29 20.17
C VAL A 223 -22.16 -1.27 19.18
N CYS A 224 -21.17 -2.14 19.37
CA CYS A 224 -20.04 -2.25 18.47
C CYS A 224 -20.47 -2.67 17.06
N GLU A 225 -21.32 -3.68 16.91
CA GLU A 225 -21.84 -4.11 15.61
C GLU A 225 -22.60 -2.98 14.90
N ARG A 226 -23.39 -2.20 15.65
CA ARG A 226 -24.13 -1.05 15.11
C ARG A 226 -23.19 0.03 14.58
N VAL A 227 -22.21 0.46 15.38
CA VAL A 227 -21.27 1.53 14.98
C VAL A 227 -20.33 1.09 13.87
N THR A 228 -19.82 -0.15 13.90
CA THR A 228 -18.94 -0.63 12.83
C THR A 228 -19.69 -0.78 11.52
N SER A 229 -20.95 -1.22 11.56
CA SER A 229 -21.79 -1.31 10.35
C SER A 229 -22.12 0.07 9.80
N ALA A 230 -22.43 1.05 10.65
CA ALA A 230 -22.70 2.42 10.24
C ALA A 230 -21.46 3.10 9.64
N LEU A 231 -20.29 2.95 10.29
CA LEU A 231 -19.01 3.47 9.78
C LEU A 231 -18.60 2.81 8.45
N SER A 232 -18.90 1.52 8.26
CA SER A 232 -18.68 0.84 6.98
C SER A 232 -19.46 1.48 5.83
N GLY A 233 -20.63 2.08 6.11
CA GLY A 233 -21.39 2.85 5.12
C GLY A 233 -20.67 4.10 4.61
N ALA A 234 -19.79 4.69 5.44
CA ALA A 234 -18.90 5.79 5.05
C ALA A 234 -17.61 5.33 4.36
N GLY A 235 -17.41 4.00 4.20
CA GLY A 235 -16.17 3.41 3.71
C GLY A 235 -15.07 3.29 4.77
N VAL A 236 -15.40 3.39 6.05
CA VAL A 236 -14.45 3.23 7.17
C VAL A 236 -14.52 1.79 7.67
N MET A 237 -13.43 1.04 7.52
CA MET A 237 -13.39 -0.37 7.93
C MET A 237 -12.88 -0.49 9.36
N CYS A 238 -13.59 -1.26 10.19
CA CYS A 238 -13.23 -1.49 11.58
C CYS A 238 -12.99 -2.98 11.84
N VAL A 239 -11.80 -3.35 12.30
CA VAL A 239 -11.44 -4.75 12.60
C VAL A 239 -11.18 -4.91 14.09
N ARG A 240 -11.97 -5.76 14.75
CA ARG A 240 -11.85 -6.02 16.19
C ARG A 240 -10.52 -6.70 16.51
N GLN A 241 -9.76 -6.13 17.43
CA GLN A 241 -8.42 -6.57 17.80
C GLN A 241 -8.46 -7.69 18.85
N ASN A 242 -7.46 -8.57 18.83
CA ASN A 242 -7.27 -9.63 19.82
C ASN A 242 -6.30 -9.20 20.96
N GLY A 243 -6.12 -10.08 21.96
CA GLY A 243 -5.27 -9.80 23.12
C GLY A 243 -3.82 -9.53 22.74
N TYR A 244 -3.28 -10.29 21.77
CA TYR A 244 -1.94 -10.07 21.22
C TYR A 244 -1.73 -8.65 20.66
N GLN A 245 -2.68 -8.17 19.86
CA GLN A 245 -2.60 -6.85 19.24
C GLN A 245 -2.77 -5.72 20.27
N VAL A 246 -3.74 -5.84 21.19
CA VAL A 246 -4.00 -4.82 22.21
C VAL A 246 -2.84 -4.73 23.20
N HIS A 247 -2.37 -5.87 23.71
CA HIS A 247 -1.21 -5.93 24.58
C HIS A 247 0.04 -5.41 23.87
N GLY A 248 0.29 -5.84 22.62
CA GLY A 248 1.43 -5.37 21.85
C GLY A 248 1.46 -3.86 21.61
N TRP A 249 0.29 -3.23 21.48
CA TRP A 249 0.18 -1.76 21.40
C TRP A 249 0.56 -1.09 22.72
N LEU A 250 -0.04 -1.53 23.83
CA LEU A 250 0.21 -0.94 25.16
C LEU A 250 1.64 -1.21 25.67
N LEU A 251 2.18 -2.40 25.40
CA LEU A 251 3.54 -2.78 25.79
C LEU A 251 4.57 -1.82 25.19
N ARG A 252 4.41 -1.46 23.91
CA ARG A 252 5.29 -0.50 23.21
C ARG A 252 5.10 0.95 23.69
N HIS A 253 3.92 1.27 24.23
CA HIS A 253 3.64 2.59 24.78
C HIS A 253 4.36 2.80 26.12
N PHE A 254 4.35 1.80 26.99
CA PHE A 254 4.97 1.85 28.32
C PHE A 254 6.43 1.43 28.37
N ASN A 255 6.94 0.74 27.33
CA ASN A 255 8.35 0.37 27.23
C ASN A 255 8.96 0.93 25.94
N PRO A 256 8.97 2.26 25.75
CA PRO A 256 9.38 2.86 24.48
C PRO A 256 10.88 2.72 24.21
N SER A 257 11.73 2.53 25.24
CA SER A 257 13.19 2.51 25.08
C SER A 257 13.95 1.77 26.20
N PRO A 258 13.69 0.47 26.44
CA PRO A 258 14.37 -0.30 27.49
C PRO A 258 15.90 -0.27 27.33
N GLU A 259 16.62 0.01 28.42
CA GLU A 259 18.10 0.06 28.42
C GLU A 259 18.74 -1.30 28.71
N TRP A 260 18.02 -2.22 29.36
CA TRP A 260 18.56 -3.50 29.84
C TRP A 260 18.42 -4.64 28.80
N VAL A 261 17.66 -4.43 27.73
CA VAL A 261 17.45 -5.38 26.62
C VAL A 261 17.11 -4.59 25.36
N ASP A 262 17.39 -5.16 24.17
CA ASP A 262 16.89 -4.55 22.94
C ASP A 262 15.35 -4.62 22.85
N LYS A 263 14.75 -3.62 22.18
CA LYS A 263 13.30 -3.44 22.08
C LYS A 263 12.61 -4.65 21.44
N ASP A 264 13.19 -5.19 20.38
CA ASP A 264 12.57 -6.26 19.59
C ASP A 264 12.57 -7.58 20.35
N THR A 265 13.62 -7.83 21.15
CA THR A 265 13.64 -8.96 22.08
C THR A 265 12.58 -8.82 23.16
N LEU A 266 12.45 -7.64 23.79
CA LEU A 266 11.40 -7.42 24.80
C LEU A 266 10.01 -7.64 24.20
N TYR A 267 9.69 -6.98 23.09
CA TYR A 267 8.36 -7.06 22.48
C TYR A 267 7.98 -8.48 22.03
N ARG A 268 8.97 -9.31 21.69
CA ARG A 268 8.76 -10.71 21.30
C ARG A 268 8.60 -11.63 22.50
N GLN A 269 9.42 -11.47 23.53
CA GLN A 269 9.41 -12.36 24.71
C GLN A 269 8.29 -12.02 25.69
N ALA A 270 7.93 -10.73 25.80
CA ALA A 270 6.80 -10.25 26.57
C ALA A 270 5.49 -10.23 25.76
N ALA A 271 5.45 -10.85 24.59
CA ALA A 271 4.25 -10.91 23.78
C ALA A 271 3.12 -11.64 24.54
N TYR A 272 1.90 -11.11 24.42
CA TYR A 272 0.73 -11.73 25.03
C TYR A 272 0.49 -13.12 24.44
N PHE A 273 0.11 -14.04 25.32
CA PHE A 273 -0.17 -15.42 24.98
C PHE A 273 -1.63 -15.74 25.31
N ASP A 274 -2.35 -16.30 24.34
CA ASP A 274 -3.72 -16.75 24.55
C ASP A 274 -3.71 -18.00 25.44
N ARG A 275 -4.38 -17.94 26.59
CA ARG A 275 -4.38 -19.04 27.55
C ARG A 275 -4.97 -20.33 26.98
N ARG A 276 -5.76 -20.27 25.91
CA ARG A 276 -6.29 -21.47 25.22
C ARG A 276 -5.23 -22.24 24.45
N ASP A 277 -4.11 -21.60 24.11
CA ASP A 277 -2.98 -22.22 23.43
C ASP A 277 -2.01 -22.91 24.41
N THR A 278 -2.27 -22.83 25.72
CA THR A 278 -1.47 -23.48 26.77
C THR A 278 -1.45 -24.99 26.55
N PRO A 279 -0.27 -25.62 26.28
CA PRO A 279 -0.18 -27.06 26.10
C PRO A 279 -0.67 -27.84 27.33
N ASP A 280 -1.32 -28.98 27.10
CA ASP A 280 -1.79 -29.86 28.17
C ASP A 280 -0.66 -30.20 29.17
N GLY A 281 -0.89 -29.91 30.45
CA GLY A 281 0.07 -30.15 31.54
C GLY A 281 1.01 -29.00 31.86
N THR A 282 0.91 -27.86 31.17
CA THR A 282 1.62 -26.62 31.55
C THR A 282 0.72 -25.71 32.37
N MET A 283 1.26 -25.06 33.41
CA MET A 283 0.50 -24.07 34.18
C MET A 283 0.41 -22.78 33.38
N PRO A 284 -0.79 -22.21 33.19
CA PRO A 284 -0.92 -20.91 32.54
C PRO A 284 -0.28 -19.83 33.40
N VAL A 285 0.33 -18.83 32.76
CA VAL A 285 0.81 -17.63 33.47
C VAL A 285 -0.41 -16.85 33.97
N LEU A 286 -0.56 -16.79 35.30
CA LEU A 286 -1.64 -16.07 35.99
C LEU A 286 -1.12 -14.71 36.47
N ASN A 287 -0.80 -13.83 35.52
CA ASN A 287 -0.50 -12.44 35.83
C ASN A 287 -1.68 -11.56 35.39
N ASP A 288 -1.92 -10.48 36.13
CA ASP A 288 -2.88 -9.44 35.75
C ASP A 288 -2.45 -8.80 34.42
N PHE A 289 -3.41 -8.47 33.55
CA PHE A 289 -3.10 -7.93 32.22
C PHE A 289 -2.33 -6.62 32.28
N THR A 290 -2.61 -5.77 33.27
CA THR A 290 -1.85 -4.52 33.44
C THR A 290 -0.43 -4.83 33.87
N GLU A 291 -0.21 -5.76 34.80
CA GLU A 291 1.13 -6.11 35.30
C GLU A 291 2.06 -6.63 34.19
N THR A 292 1.54 -7.33 33.19
CA THR A 292 2.36 -7.85 32.07
C THR A 292 2.89 -6.77 31.13
N LEU A 293 2.45 -5.51 31.27
CA LEU A 293 2.89 -4.38 30.45
C LEU A 293 4.13 -3.67 31.01
N TRP A 294 4.55 -3.96 32.24
CA TRP A 294 5.56 -3.17 32.96
C TRP A 294 6.83 -3.96 33.24
N PHE A 295 7.96 -3.52 32.66
CA PHE A 295 9.27 -4.12 32.92
C PHE A 295 10.27 -3.17 33.58
N ASN A 296 9.96 -1.87 33.58
CA ASN A 296 10.71 -0.85 34.31
C ASN A 296 9.77 -0.08 35.25
N PRO A 297 10.20 0.26 36.48
CA PRO A 297 9.38 1.06 37.38
C PRO A 297 9.10 2.45 36.80
N PRO A 298 7.83 2.86 36.65
CA PRO A 298 7.47 4.20 36.20
C PRO A 298 7.83 5.25 37.26
N ARG A 299 8.22 6.44 36.82
CA ARG A 299 8.50 7.58 37.72
C ARG A 299 7.62 8.77 37.37
N SER A 300 6.94 9.33 38.37
CA SER A 300 6.27 10.63 38.24
C SER A 300 7.24 11.77 38.54
N ASP A 301 7.17 12.83 37.74
CA ASP A 301 7.87 14.09 37.97
C ASP A 301 6.82 15.20 38.06
N VAL A 302 6.47 15.55 39.30
CA VAL A 302 5.41 16.52 39.61
C VAL A 302 5.86 17.94 39.28
N GLU A 303 7.15 18.25 39.38
CA GLU A 303 7.68 19.60 39.10
C GLU A 303 7.58 19.93 37.62
N ASN A 304 7.91 18.97 36.75
CA ASN A 304 7.81 19.14 35.30
C ASN A 304 6.44 18.70 34.72
N GLY A 305 5.60 18.03 35.53
CA GLY A 305 4.30 17.52 35.11
C GLY A 305 4.38 16.37 34.09
N VAL A 306 5.40 15.52 34.20
CA VAL A 306 5.68 14.44 33.24
C VAL A 306 5.76 13.06 33.88
N TRP A 307 5.41 12.04 33.11
CA TRP A 307 5.68 10.64 33.43
C TRP A 307 6.97 10.19 32.77
N TRP A 308 7.76 9.38 33.45
CA TRP A 308 8.97 8.78 32.90
C TRP A 308 8.76 7.28 32.69
N PHE A 309 8.89 6.84 31.44
CA PHE A 309 8.86 5.44 31.02
C PHE A 309 10.14 5.15 30.25
N ASP A 310 10.93 4.16 30.66
CA ASP A 310 12.26 3.87 30.11
C ASP A 310 13.16 5.12 29.96
N ASN A 311 13.18 5.99 30.96
CA ASN A 311 13.88 7.28 30.93
C ASN A 311 13.45 8.23 29.81
N GLN A 312 12.34 7.99 29.11
CA GLN A 312 11.71 8.98 28.24
C GLN A 312 10.64 9.75 29.01
N ALA A 313 10.59 11.07 28.81
CA ALA A 313 9.61 11.97 29.39
C ALA A 313 8.34 11.99 28.53
N HIS A 314 7.19 11.73 29.15
CA HIS A 314 5.86 11.73 28.55
C HIS A 314 4.99 12.84 29.15
N CYS A 315 4.28 13.60 28.30
CA CYS A 315 3.29 14.58 28.74
C CYS A 315 2.03 14.57 27.87
N ALA A 316 0.94 15.12 28.40
CA ALA A 316 -0.30 15.35 27.68
C ALA A 316 -0.47 16.84 27.35
N LEU A 317 -0.96 17.13 26.14
CA LEU A 317 -1.30 18.46 25.68
C LEU A 317 -2.79 18.48 25.27
N PRO A 318 -3.70 18.86 26.19
CA PRO A 318 -5.12 18.95 25.90
C PRO A 318 -5.47 20.21 25.09
N VAL A 319 -6.49 20.11 24.23
CA VAL A 319 -7.07 21.23 23.49
C VAL A 319 -8.18 21.88 24.30
N GLU A 320 -8.02 23.17 24.57
CA GLU A 320 -8.95 23.98 25.35
C GLU A 320 -10.21 24.33 24.57
N LYS A 321 -10.04 24.79 23.32
CA LYS A 321 -11.14 25.24 22.46
C LYS A 321 -10.83 25.20 20.97
N LEU A 322 -11.88 25.10 20.17
CA LEU A 322 -11.84 25.27 18.72
C LEU A 322 -12.06 26.74 18.37
N ARG A 323 -11.15 27.35 17.62
CA ARG A 323 -11.25 28.76 17.17
C ARG A 323 -12.05 28.91 15.88
N ARG A 324 -12.17 27.84 15.10
CA ARG A 324 -12.94 27.76 13.86
C ARG A 324 -13.57 26.37 13.76
N PRO A 325 -14.71 26.23 13.05
CA PRO A 325 -15.27 24.93 12.73
C PRO A 325 -14.23 24.07 11.98
N PRO A 326 -14.00 22.82 12.41
CA PRO A 326 -13.11 21.92 11.71
C PRO A 326 -13.74 21.48 10.39
N LYS A 327 -12.95 21.51 9.32
CA LYS A 327 -13.31 20.95 8.01
C LYS A 327 -13.24 19.40 8.06
N PRO A 328 -13.88 18.69 7.11
CA PRO A 328 -13.68 17.26 6.92
C PRO A 328 -12.19 16.89 6.83
N GLY A 329 -11.75 15.90 7.61
CA GLY A 329 -10.36 15.44 7.62
C GLY A 329 -9.34 16.44 8.13
N ALA A 330 -9.73 17.33 9.04
CA ALA A 330 -8.89 18.41 9.55
C ALA A 330 -7.53 17.96 10.12
N ILE A 331 -7.48 16.75 10.70
CA ILE A 331 -6.26 16.20 11.33
C ILE A 331 -5.51 15.24 10.40
N THR A 332 -6.19 14.20 9.91
CA THR A 332 -5.55 13.06 9.23
C THR A 332 -5.79 13.02 7.71
N GLY A 333 -6.75 13.80 7.20
CA GLY A 333 -7.04 13.89 5.76
C GLY A 333 -6.13 14.88 5.04
N GLU A 334 -5.91 14.65 3.74
CA GLU A 334 -5.15 15.58 2.90
C GLU A 334 -5.97 16.85 2.65
N MET A 335 -5.40 18.01 3.00
CA MET A 335 -6.01 19.29 2.61
C MET A 335 -4.96 20.30 2.18
N LEU A 336 -5.40 21.22 1.33
CA LEU A 336 -4.61 22.35 0.88
C LEU A 336 -4.32 23.31 2.06
N ARG A 337 -3.04 23.52 2.35
CA ARG A 337 -2.53 24.46 3.36
C ARG A 337 -1.44 25.32 2.72
N GLY A 338 -1.80 26.54 2.34
CA GLY A 338 -0.96 27.40 1.50
C GLY A 338 -0.86 26.81 0.09
N GLU A 339 0.36 26.53 -0.37
CA GLU A 339 0.63 25.89 -1.68
C GLU A 339 0.85 24.37 -1.58
N LYS A 340 0.78 23.80 -0.37
CA LYS A 340 1.07 22.39 -0.10
C LYS A 340 -0.19 21.61 0.27
N ILE A 341 -0.19 20.32 -0.04
CA ILE A 341 -1.26 19.37 0.31
C ILE A 341 -0.65 18.34 1.26
N ASN A 342 -1.11 18.33 2.51
CA ASN A 342 -0.67 17.39 3.53
C ASN A 342 -1.79 17.13 4.54
N ALA A 343 -1.62 16.09 5.35
CA ALA A 343 -2.39 15.93 6.58
C ALA A 343 -1.76 16.81 7.66
N LEU A 344 -2.58 17.36 8.56
CA LEU A 344 -2.07 18.17 9.68
C LEU A 344 -1.09 17.36 10.54
N MET A 345 -1.37 16.07 10.70
CA MET A 345 -0.55 15.13 11.45
C MET A 345 0.84 14.92 10.86
N ASP A 346 1.04 15.16 9.56
CA ASP A 346 2.38 15.10 8.94
C ASP A 346 3.31 16.21 9.46
N LEU A 347 2.76 17.26 10.09
CA LEU A 347 3.49 18.37 10.70
C LEU A 347 3.76 18.15 12.19
N PHE A 348 3.28 17.04 12.77
CA PHE A 348 3.44 16.80 14.20
C PHE A 348 4.85 16.28 14.50
N PRO A 349 5.41 16.63 15.68
CA PRO A 349 6.66 16.03 16.12
C PRO A 349 6.55 14.51 16.22
N GLU A 350 7.65 13.81 15.94
CA GLU A 350 7.69 12.36 16.00
C GLU A 350 7.32 11.82 17.41
N GLY A 351 6.56 10.73 17.42
CA GLY A 351 6.08 10.09 18.64
C GLY A 351 4.86 10.76 19.26
N THR A 352 4.17 11.64 18.52
CA THR A 352 2.89 12.22 18.93
C THR A 352 1.77 11.21 18.75
N THR A 353 0.99 10.96 19.81
CA THR A 353 -0.25 10.18 19.74
C THR A 353 -1.45 11.10 19.95
N LEU A 354 -2.35 11.12 18.98
CA LEU A 354 -3.66 11.77 19.09
C LEU A 354 -4.58 10.89 19.95
N CYS A 355 -5.30 11.48 20.90
CA CYS A 355 -6.41 10.87 21.63
C CYS A 355 -7.64 11.79 21.57
N MET A 356 -8.74 11.31 21.01
CA MET A 356 -10.04 11.97 21.08
C MET A 356 -11.01 11.12 21.88
N THR A 357 -11.48 11.62 23.02
CA THR A 357 -12.50 10.98 23.85
C THR A 357 -13.85 11.61 23.58
N ILE A 358 -14.86 10.81 23.25
CA ILE A 358 -16.25 11.21 23.01
C ILE A 358 -17.12 10.52 24.07
N VAL A 359 -17.98 11.30 24.71
CA VAL A 359 -18.95 10.86 25.72
C VAL A 359 -20.34 11.16 25.19
N VAL A 360 -21.09 10.09 24.95
CA VAL A 360 -22.47 10.17 24.47
C VAL A 360 -23.35 10.74 25.58
N GLN A 361 -24.14 11.77 25.28
CA GLN A 361 -25.01 12.42 26.26
C GLN A 361 -26.47 12.44 25.80
N PRO A 362 -27.44 12.29 26.71
CA PRO A 362 -28.86 12.50 26.41
C PRO A 362 -29.15 13.93 25.97
N GLN A 363 -29.77 14.07 24.79
CA GLN A 363 -30.05 15.39 24.21
C GLN A 363 -31.18 16.12 24.94
N ASP A 364 -32.18 15.39 25.45
CA ASP A 364 -33.30 15.92 26.23
C ASP A 364 -32.84 16.62 27.52
N LYS A 365 -31.88 16.02 28.23
CA LYS A 365 -31.24 16.61 29.41
C LYS A 365 -30.46 17.88 29.06
N LEU A 366 -29.76 17.84 27.93
CA LEU A 366 -29.04 19.00 27.43
C LEU A 366 -29.99 20.16 27.06
N GLU A 367 -31.12 19.85 26.42
CA GLU A 367 -32.17 20.84 26.14
C GLU A 367 -32.79 21.43 27.41
N ALA A 368 -33.02 20.61 28.44
CA ALA A 368 -33.50 21.05 29.73
C ALA A 368 -32.49 22.00 30.40
N ASP A 369 -31.20 21.67 30.35
CA ASP A 369 -30.11 22.50 30.87
C ASP A 369 -30.00 23.84 30.13
N PHE A 370 -30.08 23.84 28.80
CA PHE A 370 -30.11 25.09 28.02
C PHE A 370 -31.37 25.91 28.29
N THR A 371 -32.51 25.27 28.51
CA THR A 371 -33.75 25.96 28.91
C THR A 371 -33.58 26.64 30.27
N ARG A 372 -32.95 25.96 31.23
CA ARG A 372 -32.61 26.53 32.53
C ARG A 372 -31.61 27.68 32.41
N LEU A 373 -30.58 27.53 31.57
CA LEU A 373 -29.60 28.59 31.28
C LEU A 373 -30.27 29.85 30.72
N SER A 374 -31.16 29.69 29.74
CA SER A 374 -31.93 30.80 29.16
C SER A 374 -32.85 31.47 30.17
N LYS A 375 -33.42 30.72 31.13
CA LYS A 375 -34.25 31.30 32.22
C LYS A 375 -33.40 32.07 33.23
N ASN A 376 -32.18 31.60 33.51
CA ASN A 376 -31.27 32.23 34.46
C ASN A 376 -30.58 33.48 33.89
N ALA A 377 -30.55 33.64 32.57
CA ALA A 377 -30.07 34.85 31.88
C ALA A 377 -31.08 36.02 32.02
N VAL A 378 -31.30 36.48 33.26
CA VAL A 378 -32.25 37.55 33.60
C VAL A 378 -31.56 38.91 33.48
N GLY A 379 -31.87 39.64 32.41
CA GLY A 379 -31.39 41.02 32.20
C GLY A 379 -31.55 41.49 30.77
N GLU A 380 -31.69 42.81 30.57
CA GLU A 380 -31.67 43.45 29.25
C GLU A 380 -30.25 43.81 28.77
N ASN A 381 -29.22 43.41 29.54
CA ASN A 381 -27.85 43.61 29.10
C ASN A 381 -27.53 42.75 27.87
N THR A 382 -26.55 43.22 27.09
CA THR A 382 -26.15 42.60 25.83
C THR A 382 -25.69 41.15 26.00
N GLU A 383 -25.07 40.81 27.14
CA GLU A 383 -24.64 39.44 27.45
C GLU A 383 -25.81 38.48 27.65
N SER A 384 -26.82 38.85 28.45
CA SER A 384 -28.02 38.03 28.65
C SER A 384 -28.85 37.93 27.38
N GLY A 385 -28.84 38.97 26.53
CA GLY A 385 -29.43 38.92 25.20
C GLY A 385 -28.73 37.91 24.28
N ARG A 386 -27.38 37.91 24.27
CA ARG A 386 -26.58 36.94 23.49
C ARG A 386 -26.79 35.50 23.95
N VAL A 387 -26.75 35.24 25.26
CA VAL A 387 -26.97 33.88 25.79
C VAL A 387 -28.34 33.33 25.37
N ARG A 388 -29.39 34.17 25.38
CA ARG A 388 -30.73 33.77 24.92
C ARG A 388 -30.75 33.48 23.41
N GLN A 389 -30.05 34.28 22.62
CA GLN A 389 -29.90 34.07 21.17
C GLN A 389 -29.14 32.77 20.88
N ASP A 390 -28.02 32.52 21.56
CA ASP A 390 -27.21 31.32 21.40
C ASP A 390 -28.00 30.06 21.77
N VAL A 391 -28.75 30.10 22.88
CA VAL A 391 -29.64 28.99 23.27
C VAL A 391 -30.71 28.74 22.21
N LYS A 392 -31.27 29.79 21.60
CA LYS A 392 -32.24 29.63 20.51
C LYS A 392 -31.61 28.93 19.31
N THR A 393 -30.43 29.37 18.89
CA THR A 393 -29.68 28.74 17.78
C THR A 393 -29.32 27.29 18.07
N VAL A 394 -28.83 26.99 19.28
CA VAL A 394 -28.53 25.60 19.69
C VAL A 394 -29.78 24.73 19.63
N LYS A 395 -30.93 25.22 20.10
CA LYS A 395 -32.22 24.49 20.02
C LYS A 395 -32.69 24.27 18.59
N GLU A 396 -32.50 25.23 17.69
CA GLU A 396 -32.79 25.07 16.27
C GLU A 396 -31.96 23.93 15.66
N TYR A 397 -30.67 23.85 15.98
CA TYR A 397 -29.81 22.75 15.51
C TYR A 397 -30.14 21.39 16.12
N LEU A 398 -30.41 21.33 17.43
CA LEU A 398 -30.88 20.10 18.09
C LEU A 398 -32.20 19.60 17.46
N GLY A 399 -33.12 20.52 17.14
CA GLY A 399 -34.37 20.22 16.43
C GLY A 399 -34.17 19.69 15.01
N ASN A 400 -33.06 20.07 14.35
CA ASN A 400 -32.65 19.57 13.04
C ASN A 400 -31.81 18.29 13.12
N ARG A 401 -31.81 17.58 14.26
CA ARG A 401 -31.08 16.33 14.52
C ARG A 401 -29.55 16.43 14.51
N HIS A 402 -28.97 17.62 14.65
CA HIS A 402 -27.54 17.72 14.96
C HIS A 402 -27.34 17.54 16.47
N LYS A 403 -26.67 16.47 16.91
CA LYS A 403 -26.46 16.20 18.34
C LYS A 403 -25.24 16.93 18.89
N LEU A 404 -25.28 17.21 20.18
CA LEU A 404 -24.16 17.72 20.98
C LEU A 404 -23.67 16.63 21.93
N TYR A 405 -22.39 16.28 21.81
CA TYR A 405 -21.71 15.37 22.73
C TYR A 405 -20.60 16.07 23.49
N ARG A 406 -20.15 15.45 24.58
CA ARG A 406 -18.97 15.89 25.30
C ARG A 406 -17.75 15.24 24.70
N ALA A 407 -16.75 16.03 24.36
CA ALA A 407 -15.51 15.53 23.81
C ALA A 407 -14.27 16.20 24.41
N GLY A 408 -13.18 15.46 24.47
CA GLY A 408 -11.85 15.95 24.82
C GLY A 408 -10.85 15.53 23.74
N LEU A 409 -10.02 16.47 23.29
CA LEU A 409 -8.96 16.23 22.32
C LEU A 409 -7.62 16.45 23.01
N THR A 410 -6.77 15.42 23.08
CA THR A 410 -5.50 15.44 23.80
C THR A 410 -4.41 14.83 22.94
N PHE A 411 -3.23 15.45 22.93
CA PHE A 411 -2.04 14.92 22.27
C PHE A 411 -1.05 14.42 23.31
N LEU A 412 -0.63 13.17 23.21
CA LEU A 412 0.42 12.61 24.05
C LEU A 412 1.75 12.79 23.32
N LEU A 413 2.72 13.37 24.02
CA LEU A 413 4.06 13.62 23.52
C LEU A 413 5.08 12.80 24.32
N ARG A 414 6.16 12.41 23.66
CA ARG A 414 7.34 11.82 24.30
C ARG A 414 8.66 12.35 23.73
N ALA A 415 9.68 12.41 24.58
CA ALA A 415 11.05 12.74 24.23
C ALA A 415 12.04 12.14 25.23
N ASP A 416 13.33 12.10 24.88
CA ASP A 416 14.38 11.54 25.74
C ASP A 416 14.65 12.41 26.98
N ASP A 417 14.33 13.70 26.92
CA ASP A 417 14.53 14.65 28.00
C ASP A 417 13.47 15.76 27.99
N VAL A 418 13.38 16.51 29.10
CA VAL A 418 12.38 17.56 29.31
C VAL A 418 12.60 18.77 28.40
N GLU A 419 13.83 19.10 28.03
CA GLU A 419 14.15 20.23 27.14
C GLU A 419 13.64 19.94 25.73
N THR A 420 13.97 18.78 25.18
CA THR A 420 13.46 18.28 23.90
C THR A 420 11.94 18.16 23.92
N LEU A 421 11.35 17.67 25.02
CA LEU A 421 9.89 17.59 25.18
C LEU A 421 9.23 18.97 25.10
N ASN A 422 9.83 19.98 25.74
CA ASN A 422 9.33 21.34 25.70
C ASN A 422 9.41 21.94 24.28
N HIS A 423 10.50 21.67 23.53
CA HIS A 423 10.60 22.07 22.13
C HIS A 423 9.49 21.44 21.28
N LYS A 424 9.28 20.11 21.38
CA LYS A 424 8.18 19.41 20.68
C LYS A 424 6.81 19.98 21.07
N ARG A 425 6.61 20.34 22.34
CA ARG A 425 5.37 20.95 22.82
C ARG A 425 5.09 22.31 22.18
N VAL A 426 6.13 23.14 22.05
CA VAL A 426 6.04 24.47 21.39
C VAL A 426 5.76 24.31 19.89
N GLU A 427 6.46 23.39 19.23
CA GLU A 427 6.25 23.05 17.82
C GLU A 427 4.81 22.61 17.57
N LEU A 428 4.33 21.60 18.32
CA LEU A 428 2.96 21.10 18.19
C LEU A 428 1.93 22.20 18.50
N THR A 429 2.16 23.02 19.53
CA THR A 429 1.27 24.14 19.86
C THR A 429 1.14 25.12 18.69
N THR A 430 2.24 25.41 18.00
CA THR A 430 2.27 26.31 16.83
C THR A 430 1.45 25.73 15.67
N VAL A 431 1.63 24.44 15.37
CA VAL A 431 0.88 23.72 14.35
C VAL A 431 -0.62 23.70 14.67
N LEU A 432 -0.99 23.36 15.91
CA LEU A 432 -2.38 23.30 16.36
C LEU A 432 -3.06 24.68 16.29
N LEU A 433 -2.39 25.74 16.74
CA LEU A 433 -2.93 27.11 16.66
C LEU A 433 -3.16 27.54 15.20
N GLY A 434 -2.25 27.21 14.29
CA GLY A 434 -2.43 27.43 12.85
C GLY A 434 -3.60 26.62 12.26
N ALA A 435 -3.90 25.45 12.83
CA ALA A 435 -5.06 24.64 12.51
C ALA A 435 -6.38 25.16 13.14
N GLY A 436 -6.32 26.14 14.05
CA GLY A 436 -7.47 26.64 14.78
C GLY A 436 -7.85 25.80 16.01
N LEU A 437 -6.98 24.89 16.43
CA LEU A 437 -7.07 24.14 17.68
C LEU A 437 -6.23 24.88 18.72
N GLN A 438 -6.85 25.36 19.80
CA GLN A 438 -6.11 26.07 20.86
C GLN A 438 -5.76 25.10 21.99
N PRO A 439 -4.47 24.75 22.20
CA PRO A 439 -4.05 23.96 23.35
C PRO A 439 -4.17 24.74 24.66
N VAL A 440 -4.31 24.01 25.76
CA VAL A 440 -4.18 24.57 27.11
C VAL A 440 -2.73 25.00 27.31
N ARG A 441 -2.53 26.21 27.86
CA ARG A 441 -1.18 26.68 28.19
C ARG A 441 -0.63 25.87 29.36
N PRO A 442 0.65 25.47 29.36
CA PRO A 442 1.23 24.66 30.44
C PRO A 442 1.01 25.25 31.83
N GLU A 443 1.12 26.57 31.99
CA GLU A 443 0.89 27.29 33.25
C GLU A 443 -0.53 27.17 33.81
N TYR A 444 -1.50 26.79 32.96
CA TYR A 444 -2.91 26.65 33.30
C TYR A 444 -3.38 25.19 33.35
N ASP A 445 -2.49 24.23 33.07
CA ASP A 445 -2.81 22.81 33.31
C ASP A 445 -2.69 22.50 34.80
N VAL A 446 -3.85 22.32 35.44
CA VAL A 446 -3.96 22.12 36.89
C VAL A 446 -3.43 20.76 37.32
N ALA A 447 -3.48 19.74 36.45
CA ALA A 447 -3.13 18.37 36.80
C ALA A 447 -2.61 17.57 35.59
N PRO A 448 -1.44 17.93 35.03
CA PRO A 448 -0.93 17.36 33.79
C PRO A 448 -0.73 15.83 33.86
N LEU A 449 -0.26 15.32 35.00
CA LEU A 449 -0.12 13.88 35.23
C LEU A 449 -1.48 13.14 35.15
N ASN A 450 -2.55 13.73 35.70
CA ASN A 450 -3.88 13.15 35.66
C ASN A 450 -4.53 13.30 34.27
N THR A 451 -4.23 14.38 33.55
CA THR A 451 -4.63 14.56 32.15
C THR A 451 -4.06 13.44 31.29
N TYR A 452 -2.79 13.09 31.49
CA TYR A 452 -2.16 11.95 30.82
C TYR A 452 -2.89 10.63 31.09
N LEU A 453 -3.15 10.30 32.36
CA LEU A 453 -3.85 9.07 32.74
C LEU A 453 -5.25 8.99 32.11
N ARG A 454 -6.02 10.07 32.15
CA ARG A 454 -7.37 10.09 31.56
C ARG A 454 -7.37 9.93 30.04
N ALA A 455 -6.31 10.32 29.37
CA ALA A 455 -6.18 10.16 27.92
C ALA A 455 -5.82 8.72 27.52
N LEU A 456 -5.38 7.86 28.45
CA LEU A 456 -5.10 6.45 28.17
C LEU A 456 -6.40 5.67 27.89
N PRO A 457 -6.31 4.54 27.17
CA PRO A 457 -7.48 3.74 26.79
C PRO A 457 -8.29 3.30 28.01
N MET A 458 -9.62 3.50 27.96
CA MET A 458 -10.57 3.10 29.02
C MET A 458 -10.39 3.79 30.38
N CYS A 459 -9.38 4.65 30.55
CA CYS A 459 -9.06 5.30 31.82
C CYS A 459 -9.95 6.51 32.15
N PHE A 460 -10.69 7.04 31.17
CA PHE A 460 -11.63 8.13 31.41
C PHE A 460 -12.95 7.60 31.97
N ASN A 461 -13.26 7.92 33.22
CA ASN A 461 -14.55 7.61 33.83
C ASN A 461 -15.44 8.87 33.90
N PRO A 462 -16.53 8.95 33.11
CA PRO A 462 -17.44 10.11 33.09
C PRO A 462 -18.01 10.49 34.46
N GLU A 463 -18.30 9.51 35.32
CA GLU A 463 -18.89 9.72 36.66
C GLU A 463 -17.93 10.44 37.62
N THR A 464 -16.62 10.35 37.36
CA THR A 464 -15.59 11.04 38.15
C THR A 464 -15.38 12.50 37.71
N ASP A 465 -15.75 12.86 36.46
CA ASP A 465 -15.63 14.21 35.91
C ASP A 465 -16.89 15.05 36.15
N LYS A 466 -17.31 15.15 37.41
CA LYS A 466 -18.56 15.86 37.82
C LYS A 466 -18.60 17.35 37.44
N LYS A 467 -17.44 17.97 37.21
CA LYS A 467 -17.31 19.38 36.84
C LYS A 467 -17.05 19.57 35.34
N HIS A 468 -16.97 18.48 34.58
CA HIS A 468 -16.67 18.48 33.15
C HIS A 468 -15.42 19.29 32.80
N TRP A 469 -14.35 19.10 33.55
CA TRP A 469 -13.11 19.86 33.34
C TRP A 469 -12.37 19.40 32.08
N TYR A 470 -12.49 18.12 31.74
CA TYR A 470 -11.71 17.47 30.68
C TYR A 470 -12.47 17.33 29.36
N THR A 471 -13.79 17.50 29.39
CA THR A 471 -14.65 17.39 28.21
C THR A 471 -15.43 18.68 27.94
N ARG A 472 -15.74 18.93 26.68
CA ARG A 472 -16.45 20.12 26.19
C ARG A 472 -17.60 19.73 25.27
N LEU A 473 -18.70 20.47 25.34
CA LEU A 473 -19.80 20.31 24.41
C LEU A 473 -19.34 20.66 23.00
N THR A 474 -19.48 19.70 22.09
CA THR A 474 -19.02 19.79 20.70
C THR A 474 -20.06 19.13 19.80
N TRP A 475 -20.38 19.77 18.68
CA TRP A 475 -21.28 19.20 17.67
C TRP A 475 -20.68 17.92 17.09
N VAL A 476 -21.50 16.88 16.93
CA VAL A 476 -21.01 15.61 16.39
C VAL A 476 -20.46 15.78 14.97
N GLN A 477 -21.04 16.67 14.16
CA GLN A 477 -20.45 17.11 12.88
C GLN A 477 -18.99 17.57 12.99
N HIS A 478 -18.68 18.40 14.00
CA HIS A 478 -17.32 18.89 14.22
C HIS A 478 -16.39 17.77 14.70
N LEU A 479 -16.92 16.83 15.49
CA LEU A 479 -16.18 15.62 15.87
C LEU A 479 -15.88 14.77 14.63
N ALA A 480 -16.84 14.57 13.74
CA ALA A 480 -16.67 13.87 12.47
C ALA A 480 -15.58 14.50 11.59
N GLY A 481 -15.48 15.84 11.58
CA GLY A 481 -14.40 16.55 10.89
C GLY A 481 -13.01 16.36 11.50
N LEU A 482 -12.92 16.09 12.81
CA LEU A 482 -11.67 15.88 13.55
C LEU A 482 -11.29 14.40 13.68
N LEU A 483 -12.24 13.48 13.51
CA LEU A 483 -12.04 12.05 13.70
C LEU A 483 -10.93 11.51 12.77
N PRO A 484 -10.01 10.68 13.27
CA PRO A 484 -8.95 10.06 12.47
C PRO A 484 -9.46 8.90 11.59
N VAL A 485 -10.68 9.02 11.05
CA VAL A 485 -11.35 8.06 10.18
C VAL A 485 -11.20 8.40 8.70
N THR A 486 -10.59 9.56 8.40
CA THR A 486 -10.20 9.98 7.05
C THR A 486 -8.68 9.93 6.95
N GLY A 487 -8.12 9.60 5.79
CA GLY A 487 -6.69 9.38 5.67
C GLY A 487 -6.22 9.12 4.25
N ARG A 488 -5.13 8.37 4.13
CA ARG A 488 -4.54 7.93 2.87
C ARG A 488 -4.84 6.46 2.64
N GLU A 489 -4.91 6.06 1.37
CA GLU A 489 -5.20 4.68 1.01
C GLU A 489 -4.00 3.76 1.32
N THR A 490 -4.28 2.52 1.70
CA THR A 490 -3.27 1.47 1.94
C THR A 490 -3.53 0.21 1.09
N GLY A 491 -4.61 0.21 0.32
CA GLY A 491 -4.97 -0.88 -0.59
C GLY A 491 -5.66 -2.01 0.15
N THR A 492 -5.52 -3.24 -0.36
CA THR A 492 -6.20 -4.43 0.19
C THR A 492 -5.41 -5.12 1.29
N GLY A 493 -4.14 -4.76 1.44
CA GLY A 493 -3.21 -5.43 2.35
C GLY A 493 -2.57 -6.69 1.77
N ASN A 494 -2.97 -7.13 0.56
CA ASN A 494 -2.37 -8.29 -0.12
C ASN A 494 -1.05 -7.87 -0.81
N PRO A 495 0.12 -8.33 -0.34
CA PRO A 495 1.41 -7.77 -0.74
C PRO A 495 1.94 -8.38 -2.04
N GLY A 496 1.10 -8.52 -3.07
CA GLY A 496 1.51 -9.00 -4.41
C GLY A 496 2.30 -7.96 -5.20
N ILE A 497 1.83 -6.71 -5.14
CA ILE A 497 2.53 -5.52 -5.59
C ILE A 497 2.39 -4.48 -4.48
N SER A 498 3.53 -3.91 -4.08
CA SER A 498 3.60 -2.93 -3.01
C SER A 498 4.31 -1.65 -3.48
N PHE A 499 3.66 -0.55 -3.17
CA PHE A 499 4.10 0.84 -3.33
C PHE A 499 3.97 1.54 -1.97
N PHE A 500 3.96 2.87 -1.99
CA PHE A 500 3.70 3.68 -0.81
C PHE A 500 2.60 4.70 -1.08
N ASN A 501 1.93 5.21 -0.05
CA ASN A 501 1.13 6.43 -0.16
C ASN A 501 1.98 7.68 0.12
N ARG A 502 1.37 8.86 0.03
CA ARG A 502 2.08 10.15 0.27
C ARG A 502 2.63 10.30 1.69
N GLY A 503 2.09 9.57 2.66
CA GLY A 503 2.54 9.55 4.05
C GLY A 503 3.70 8.60 4.31
N GLY A 504 4.01 7.74 3.35
CA GLY A 504 5.03 6.71 3.44
C GLY A 504 4.56 5.39 4.04
N ASP A 505 3.24 5.19 4.17
CA ASP A 505 2.67 3.88 4.51
C ASP A 505 2.72 2.97 3.29
N VAL A 506 2.82 1.66 3.52
CA VAL A 506 2.85 0.68 2.44
C VAL A 506 1.46 0.55 1.85
N LEU A 507 1.36 0.74 0.53
CA LEU A 507 0.14 0.55 -0.23
C LEU A 507 0.28 -0.74 -1.04
N SER A 508 -0.57 -1.72 -0.79
CA SER A 508 -0.45 -3.05 -1.39
C SER A 508 -1.74 -3.58 -2.00
N PHE A 509 -1.60 -4.28 -3.12
CA PHE A 509 -2.67 -5.00 -3.82
C PHE A 509 -2.08 -6.10 -4.70
N ASP A 510 -2.87 -7.10 -5.07
CA ASP A 510 -2.42 -8.24 -5.87
C ASP A 510 -3.40 -8.60 -7.00
N PRO A 511 -3.12 -8.19 -8.25
CA PRO A 511 -3.94 -8.56 -9.41
C PRO A 511 -4.06 -10.07 -9.64
N LEU A 512 -3.11 -10.88 -9.17
CA LEU A 512 -3.14 -12.33 -9.30
C LEU A 512 -3.93 -13.01 -8.17
N ASN A 513 -4.30 -12.27 -7.10
CA ASN A 513 -5.14 -12.79 -6.03
C ASN A 513 -6.63 -12.68 -6.39
N LYS A 514 -7.38 -13.75 -6.14
CA LYS A 514 -8.84 -13.80 -6.32
C LYS A 514 -9.60 -12.89 -5.36
N GLY A 515 -9.03 -12.55 -4.20
CA GLY A 515 -9.64 -11.60 -3.24
C GLY A 515 -9.64 -10.17 -3.75
N ASP A 516 -8.67 -9.81 -4.59
CA ASP A 516 -8.49 -8.45 -5.08
C ASP A 516 -9.12 -8.23 -6.45
N ARG A 517 -9.09 -9.25 -7.33
CA ARG A 517 -9.67 -9.17 -8.68
C ARG A 517 -11.12 -9.66 -8.70
N SER A 518 -11.97 -8.97 -9.44
CA SER A 518 -13.38 -9.35 -9.66
C SER A 518 -13.57 -10.21 -10.90
N GLN A 519 -12.79 -9.96 -11.96
CA GLN A 519 -12.98 -10.56 -13.27
C GLN A 519 -11.71 -11.25 -13.77
N ASN A 520 -10.60 -10.52 -13.88
CA ASN A 520 -9.36 -11.01 -14.47
C ASN A 520 -8.14 -10.24 -13.93
N ALA A 521 -6.93 -10.72 -14.26
CA ALA A 521 -5.68 -10.03 -13.92
C ALA A 521 -5.01 -9.35 -15.11
N HIS A 522 -5.76 -9.08 -16.19
CA HIS A 522 -5.26 -8.28 -17.31
C HIS A 522 -5.06 -6.85 -16.85
N LYS A 523 -3.98 -6.25 -17.35
CA LYS A 523 -3.49 -4.97 -16.83
C LYS A 523 -3.04 -4.07 -17.95
N LEU A 524 -3.40 -2.80 -17.85
CA LEU A 524 -2.85 -1.72 -18.65
C LEU A 524 -2.02 -0.80 -17.74
N ILE A 525 -0.80 -0.51 -18.17
CA ILE A 525 0.10 0.43 -17.51
C ILE A 525 0.31 1.57 -18.50
N PHE A 526 -0.11 2.75 -18.09
CA PHE A 526 -0.09 3.92 -18.94
C PHE A 526 0.70 5.04 -18.27
N GLY A 527 1.64 5.60 -19.00
CA GLY A 527 2.48 6.69 -18.52
C GLY A 527 3.22 7.34 -19.69
N PRO A 528 3.02 8.64 -19.95
CA PRO A 528 3.73 9.37 -21.00
C PRO A 528 5.25 9.28 -20.86
N THR A 529 5.97 9.69 -21.90
CA THR A 529 7.44 9.71 -21.90
C THR A 529 7.98 10.43 -20.66
N GLY A 530 8.87 9.78 -19.92
CA GLY A 530 9.44 10.33 -18.69
C GLY A 530 8.59 10.16 -17.42
N ALA A 531 7.39 9.56 -17.48
CA ALA A 531 6.57 9.28 -16.29
C ALA A 531 7.17 8.19 -15.37
N GLY A 532 8.18 7.45 -15.84
CA GLY A 532 8.84 6.38 -15.07
C GLY A 532 8.25 4.98 -15.32
N LYS A 533 7.63 4.76 -16.49
CA LYS A 533 6.97 3.49 -16.88
C LYS A 533 7.89 2.27 -16.75
N SER A 534 9.02 2.25 -17.45
CA SER A 534 9.92 1.08 -17.48
C SER A 534 10.54 0.77 -16.11
N ALA A 535 10.93 1.80 -15.35
CA ALA A 535 11.43 1.62 -13.97
C ALA A 535 10.35 1.05 -13.04
N THR A 536 9.11 1.54 -13.14
CA THR A 536 7.98 1.01 -12.37
C THR A 536 7.67 -0.43 -12.76
N LEU A 537 7.68 -0.74 -14.06
CA LEU A 537 7.44 -2.09 -14.57
C LEU A 537 8.54 -3.07 -14.13
N CYS A 538 9.81 -2.66 -14.18
CA CYS A 538 10.95 -3.45 -13.70
C CYS A 538 10.80 -3.82 -12.21
N ALA A 539 10.45 -2.83 -11.37
CA ALA A 539 10.18 -3.07 -9.96
C ALA A 539 8.99 -4.04 -9.78
N MET A 540 7.87 -3.79 -10.44
CA MET A 540 6.67 -4.65 -10.34
C MET A 540 6.93 -6.10 -10.77
N LEU A 541 7.60 -6.31 -11.91
CA LEU A 541 7.93 -7.65 -12.41
C LEU A 541 8.84 -8.40 -11.44
N SER A 542 9.75 -7.70 -10.77
CA SER A 542 10.59 -8.28 -9.72
C SER A 542 9.75 -8.78 -8.53
N GLN A 543 8.77 -8.00 -8.06
CA GLN A 543 7.88 -8.42 -6.96
C GLN A 543 7.05 -9.65 -7.36
N VAL A 544 6.47 -9.61 -8.55
CA VAL A 544 5.61 -10.69 -9.07
C VAL A 544 6.41 -11.98 -9.26
N MET A 545 7.65 -11.88 -9.76
CA MET A 545 8.56 -13.02 -9.86
C MET A 545 8.92 -13.58 -8.48
N ALA A 546 9.15 -12.72 -7.49
CA ALA A 546 9.52 -13.15 -6.13
C ALA A 546 8.36 -13.84 -5.40
N ILE A 547 7.13 -13.35 -5.58
CA ILE A 547 5.95 -13.80 -4.82
C ILE A 547 5.26 -14.96 -5.51
N HIS A 548 4.95 -14.79 -6.80
CA HIS A 548 4.15 -15.74 -7.57
C HIS A 548 4.99 -16.64 -8.46
N ARG A 549 6.22 -16.23 -8.81
CA ARG A 549 7.10 -16.92 -9.75
C ARG A 549 6.34 -17.44 -10.98
N PRO A 550 5.62 -16.57 -11.73
CA PRO A 550 4.91 -17.01 -12.92
C PRO A 550 5.90 -17.46 -14.00
N ARG A 551 5.39 -18.03 -15.09
CA ARG A 551 6.15 -18.05 -16.35
C ARG A 551 6.05 -16.64 -16.93
N LEU A 552 7.18 -15.92 -17.00
CA LEU A 552 7.21 -14.52 -17.39
C LEU A 552 7.67 -14.39 -18.83
N PHE A 553 6.82 -13.83 -19.69
CA PHE A 553 7.17 -13.43 -21.05
C PHE A 553 7.23 -11.91 -21.10
N ILE A 554 8.30 -11.36 -21.64
CA ILE A 554 8.50 -9.92 -21.83
C ILE A 554 8.78 -9.68 -23.31
N ALA A 555 7.91 -8.94 -23.97
CA ALA A 555 8.14 -8.38 -25.29
C ALA A 555 8.48 -6.90 -25.14
N GLU A 556 9.63 -6.47 -25.67
CA GLU A 556 10.07 -5.08 -25.53
C GLU A 556 10.74 -4.54 -26.79
N ALA A 557 10.82 -3.20 -26.88
CA ALA A 557 11.65 -2.50 -27.84
C ALA A 557 12.62 -1.58 -27.07
N GLY A 558 13.92 -1.91 -27.06
CA GLY A 558 14.96 -1.02 -26.52
C GLY A 558 15.86 -1.56 -25.40
N ASN A 559 15.76 -2.85 -25.07
CA ASN A 559 16.59 -3.54 -24.08
C ASN A 559 16.57 -2.89 -22.67
N SER A 560 15.37 -2.52 -22.23
CA SER A 560 15.04 -2.02 -20.90
C SER A 560 15.01 -3.12 -19.84
N PHE A 561 14.71 -4.37 -20.21
CA PHE A 561 14.60 -5.49 -19.26
C PHE A 561 15.78 -6.47 -19.32
N GLY A 562 16.76 -6.22 -20.19
CA GLY A 562 17.97 -7.06 -20.31
C GLY A 562 18.71 -7.27 -19.00
N LEU A 563 18.95 -6.19 -18.24
CA LEU A 563 19.62 -6.25 -16.93
C LEU A 563 18.79 -6.98 -15.87
N LEU A 564 17.47 -6.81 -15.89
CA LEU A 564 16.56 -7.54 -15.01
C LEU A 564 16.63 -9.05 -15.29
N ALA A 565 16.68 -9.43 -16.58
CA ALA A 565 16.82 -10.80 -16.99
C ALA A 565 18.20 -11.38 -16.63
N ASP A 566 19.31 -10.61 -16.73
CA ASP A 566 20.62 -11.04 -16.20
C ASP A 566 20.57 -11.25 -14.68
N TYR A 567 19.86 -10.38 -13.97
CA TYR A 567 19.71 -10.49 -12.52
C TYR A 567 18.92 -11.75 -12.14
N PHE A 568 17.84 -12.06 -12.85
CA PHE A 568 17.09 -13.32 -12.67
C PHE A 568 17.97 -14.55 -12.89
N GLU A 569 18.74 -14.57 -13.97
CA GLU A 569 19.67 -15.68 -14.29
C GLU A 569 20.73 -15.85 -13.20
N SER A 570 21.31 -14.75 -12.71
CA SER A 570 22.32 -14.76 -11.65
C SER A 570 21.81 -15.35 -10.33
N LEU A 571 20.48 -15.39 -10.13
CA LEU A 571 19.81 -15.92 -8.95
C LEU A 571 19.08 -17.25 -9.23
N GLY A 572 19.51 -17.97 -10.28
CA GLY A 572 19.13 -19.36 -10.54
C GLY A 572 17.78 -19.55 -11.25
N LEU A 573 17.19 -18.49 -11.80
CA LEU A 573 16.05 -18.63 -12.72
C LEU A 573 16.57 -19.00 -14.12
N THR A 574 15.81 -19.83 -14.83
CA THR A 574 16.11 -20.11 -16.24
C THR A 574 15.64 -18.95 -17.11
N VAL A 575 16.53 -18.41 -17.94
CA VAL A 575 16.25 -17.23 -18.77
C VAL A 575 16.53 -17.54 -20.25
N ASN A 576 15.56 -17.23 -21.10
CA ASN A 576 15.71 -17.28 -22.55
C ASN A 576 15.68 -15.84 -23.10
N LYS A 577 16.84 -15.34 -23.53
CA LYS A 577 16.95 -14.01 -24.16
C LYS A 577 17.04 -14.16 -25.67
N VAL A 578 16.09 -13.56 -26.37
CA VAL A 578 16.04 -13.61 -27.83
C VAL A 578 16.06 -12.19 -28.39
N SER A 579 17.03 -11.92 -29.25
CA SER A 579 17.13 -10.65 -30.00
C SER A 579 16.93 -10.95 -31.47
N ILE A 580 15.91 -10.34 -32.07
CA ILE A 580 15.58 -10.55 -33.47
C ILE A 580 16.42 -9.61 -34.33
N LYS A 581 17.47 -10.17 -34.93
CA LYS A 581 18.43 -9.47 -35.80
C LYS A 581 18.85 -10.39 -36.95
N PRO A 582 19.20 -9.85 -38.12
CA PRO A 582 19.74 -10.64 -39.23
C PRO A 582 20.98 -11.44 -38.82
N GLY A 583 21.06 -12.71 -39.24
CA GLY A 583 22.23 -13.58 -39.02
C GLY A 583 22.32 -14.23 -37.64
N ASN A 584 21.30 -14.10 -36.79
CA ASN A 584 21.28 -14.70 -35.45
C ASN A 584 20.82 -16.17 -35.45
N GLY A 585 20.40 -16.72 -36.60
CA GLY A 585 20.02 -18.13 -36.74
C GLY A 585 18.68 -18.50 -36.10
N LEU A 586 17.90 -17.53 -35.63
CA LEU A 586 16.56 -17.76 -35.06
C LEU A 586 15.56 -18.15 -36.14
N SER A 587 14.72 -19.15 -35.86
CA SER A 587 13.61 -19.57 -36.72
C SER A 587 12.31 -19.65 -35.91
N LEU A 588 11.25 -19.06 -36.45
CA LEU A 588 9.90 -18.99 -35.88
C LEU A 588 8.93 -19.80 -36.74
N PRO A 589 8.65 -21.06 -36.39
CA PRO A 589 7.80 -21.93 -37.20
C PRO A 589 6.32 -21.55 -37.05
N LEU A 590 5.81 -20.70 -37.94
CA LEU A 590 4.41 -20.23 -37.91
C LEU A 590 3.40 -21.33 -38.24
N PHE A 591 3.78 -22.28 -39.10
CA PHE A 591 2.95 -23.43 -39.50
C PHE A 591 3.43 -24.75 -38.87
N GLY A 592 4.22 -24.67 -37.78
CA GLY A 592 4.82 -25.84 -37.13
C GLY A 592 3.79 -26.85 -36.62
N ASP A 593 2.59 -26.40 -36.24
CA ASP A 593 1.50 -27.26 -35.75
C ASP A 593 0.58 -27.80 -36.87
N ALA A 594 0.87 -27.55 -38.14
CA ALA A 594 0.02 -27.97 -39.27
C ALA A 594 -0.23 -29.49 -39.31
N TYR A 595 0.69 -30.31 -38.81
CA TYR A 595 0.54 -31.77 -38.72
C TYR A 595 -0.65 -32.18 -37.83
N GLN A 596 -1.05 -31.35 -36.86
CA GLN A 596 -2.18 -31.65 -35.97
C GLN A 596 -3.52 -31.58 -36.71
N LEU A 597 -3.63 -30.78 -37.78
CA LEU A 597 -4.82 -30.72 -38.64
C LEU A 597 -5.08 -32.04 -39.38
N VAL A 598 -4.01 -32.79 -39.69
CA VAL A 598 -4.10 -34.09 -40.38
C VAL A 598 -4.35 -35.24 -39.40
N ASN A 599 -3.89 -35.10 -38.15
CA ASN A 599 -4.02 -36.11 -37.09
C ASN A 599 -5.33 -36.07 -36.30
N SER A 600 -6.12 -35.00 -36.43
CA SER A 600 -7.37 -34.87 -35.71
C SER A 600 -8.56 -35.30 -36.59
N ASP A 601 -9.46 -36.15 -36.05
CA ASP A 601 -10.72 -36.60 -36.68
C ASP A 601 -11.75 -35.45 -36.84
N VAL A 602 -11.29 -34.25 -37.21
CA VAL A 602 -12.15 -33.11 -37.52
C VAL A 602 -12.65 -33.31 -38.95
N PRO A 603 -13.97 -33.29 -39.20
CA PRO A 603 -14.48 -33.32 -40.56
C PRO A 603 -13.88 -32.12 -41.32
N LEU A 604 -13.02 -32.39 -42.29
CA LEU A 604 -12.49 -31.44 -43.28
C LEU A 604 -13.59 -30.94 -44.25
N ALA A 605 -14.86 -30.96 -43.82
CA ALA A 605 -15.95 -30.40 -44.59
C ALA A 605 -15.71 -28.90 -44.69
N ILE A 606 -15.35 -28.46 -45.89
CA ILE A 606 -15.28 -27.05 -46.27
C ILE A 606 -16.73 -26.57 -46.33
N ASP A 607 -17.34 -26.36 -45.16
CA ASP A 607 -18.65 -25.75 -45.06
C ASP A 607 -18.45 -24.24 -45.20
N VAL A 608 -18.74 -23.75 -46.41
CA VAL A 608 -18.60 -22.35 -46.81
C VAL A 608 -19.52 -21.45 -45.97
N ASP A 609 -20.51 -22.02 -45.27
CA ASP A 609 -21.45 -21.31 -44.40
C ASP A 609 -21.11 -21.42 -42.90
N ALA A 610 -20.18 -22.28 -42.48
CA ALA A 610 -19.70 -22.38 -41.09
C ALA A 610 -18.50 -21.44 -40.80
N LEU A 611 -18.45 -20.32 -41.51
CA LEU A 611 -17.43 -19.28 -41.32
C LEU A 611 -17.64 -18.64 -39.93
N PRO A 612 -16.64 -18.63 -39.03
CA PRO A 612 -16.63 -17.64 -37.97
C PRO A 612 -16.45 -16.29 -38.68
N GLU A 613 -17.53 -15.53 -38.83
CA GLU A 613 -17.40 -14.13 -39.22
C GLU A 613 -16.49 -13.48 -38.18
N LEU A 614 -15.37 -12.91 -38.62
CA LEU A 614 -14.55 -11.98 -37.81
C LEU A 614 -15.30 -10.64 -37.63
N ASP A 615 -16.63 -10.67 -37.68
CA ASP A 615 -17.48 -9.53 -37.39
C ASP A 615 -17.55 -9.46 -35.87
N ALA A 616 -16.83 -8.49 -35.34
CA ALA A 616 -16.70 -8.24 -33.91
C ALA A 616 -18.04 -7.92 -33.22
N ASP A 617 -19.15 -7.90 -33.94
CA ASP A 617 -20.46 -7.42 -33.49
C ASP A 617 -21.50 -8.54 -33.28
N SER A 618 -21.12 -9.81 -33.40
CA SER A 618 -21.99 -10.92 -33.01
C SER A 618 -21.87 -11.27 -31.52
N GLU A 619 -22.84 -10.74 -30.78
CA GLU A 619 -23.59 -11.39 -29.71
C GLU A 619 -23.10 -11.29 -28.25
N GLU A 620 -23.90 -10.55 -27.47
CA GLU A 620 -24.44 -11.02 -26.19
C GLU A 620 -25.21 -12.33 -26.42
N GLN A 621 -24.56 -13.49 -26.24
CA GLN A 621 -25.26 -14.76 -26.06
C GLN A 621 -24.87 -15.41 -24.73
N ASP A 622 -25.89 -15.41 -23.87
CA ASP A 622 -26.19 -16.21 -22.69
C ASP A 622 -25.18 -17.27 -22.23
N ASP A 623 -24.77 -17.16 -20.96
CA ASP A 623 -23.72 -17.90 -20.24
C ASP A 623 -24.08 -19.38 -19.92
N SER A 624 -25.00 -20.01 -20.67
CA SER A 624 -25.64 -21.28 -20.29
C SER A 624 -25.24 -22.54 -21.08
N GLN A 625 -24.22 -22.49 -21.95
CA GLN A 625 -23.67 -23.70 -22.62
C GLN A 625 -22.16 -23.88 -22.36
N GLN A 626 -21.79 -24.32 -21.15
CA GLN A 626 -20.40 -24.41 -20.68
C GLN A 626 -19.71 -25.80 -20.80
N ASP A 627 -20.14 -26.69 -21.71
CA ASP A 627 -19.52 -28.03 -21.85
C ASP A 627 -18.94 -28.38 -23.24
N LYS A 628 -18.86 -27.44 -24.18
CA LYS A 628 -17.98 -27.62 -25.35
C LYS A 628 -16.59 -27.12 -24.98
N LYS A 629 -15.64 -28.04 -24.76
CA LYS A 629 -14.20 -27.72 -24.84
C LYS A 629 -13.99 -26.98 -26.18
N GLU A 630 -13.80 -25.66 -26.13
CA GLU A 630 -13.36 -24.88 -27.30
C GLU A 630 -12.02 -25.50 -27.73
N LYS A 631 -12.07 -26.36 -28.75
CA LYS A 631 -10.86 -26.95 -29.33
C LYS A 631 -10.12 -25.84 -30.08
N ARG A 632 -8.79 -25.79 -29.92
CA ARG A 632 -7.90 -24.86 -30.62
C ARG A 632 -8.17 -24.85 -32.13
N ASP A 633 -8.39 -23.66 -32.68
CA ASP A 633 -8.64 -23.44 -34.11
C ASP A 633 -7.31 -23.24 -34.86
N ILE A 634 -6.57 -24.34 -35.01
CA ILE A 634 -5.24 -24.34 -35.65
C ILE A 634 -5.33 -23.81 -37.09
N LEU A 635 -6.39 -24.17 -37.82
CA LEU A 635 -6.60 -23.69 -39.18
C LEU A 635 -6.82 -22.17 -39.20
N GLY A 636 -7.61 -21.63 -38.26
CA GLY A 636 -7.79 -20.18 -38.09
C GLY A 636 -6.50 -19.44 -37.73
N GLU A 637 -5.65 -19.99 -36.85
CA GLU A 637 -4.33 -19.42 -36.51
C GLU A 637 -3.40 -19.37 -37.72
N MET A 638 -3.36 -20.46 -38.50
CA MET A 638 -2.59 -20.56 -39.74
C MET A 638 -3.13 -19.60 -40.81
N GLU A 639 -4.46 -19.46 -40.92
CA GLU A 639 -5.11 -18.53 -41.84
C GLU A 639 -4.73 -17.07 -41.54
N ILE A 640 -4.69 -16.67 -40.27
CA ILE A 640 -4.28 -15.32 -39.87
C ILE A 640 -2.82 -15.08 -40.27
N SER A 641 -1.93 -16.04 -39.97
CA SER A 641 -0.51 -15.94 -40.35
C SER A 641 -0.33 -15.84 -41.87
N ALA A 642 -1.07 -16.66 -42.63
CA ALA A 642 -1.07 -16.63 -44.09
C ALA A 642 -1.59 -15.31 -44.66
N ARG A 643 -2.70 -14.78 -44.12
CA ARG A 643 -3.24 -13.48 -44.52
C ARG A 643 -2.25 -12.36 -44.27
N MET A 644 -1.63 -12.30 -43.08
CA MET A 644 -0.60 -11.30 -42.79
C MET A 644 0.60 -11.37 -43.74
N MET A 645 1.00 -12.57 -44.16
CA MET A 645 2.07 -12.75 -45.14
C MET A 645 1.67 -12.34 -46.56
N ILE A 646 0.41 -12.57 -46.95
CA ILE A 646 -0.10 -12.26 -48.30
C ILE A 646 -0.38 -10.76 -48.46
N THR A 647 -0.93 -10.11 -47.43
CA THR A 647 -1.35 -8.69 -47.48
C THR A 647 -0.30 -7.72 -46.95
N GLY A 648 0.83 -8.23 -46.46
CA GLY A 648 1.84 -7.42 -45.76
C GLY A 648 1.29 -6.72 -44.50
N GLY A 649 0.14 -7.15 -43.98
CA GLY A 649 -0.53 -6.49 -42.86
C GLY A 649 -1.21 -5.15 -43.23
N ASP A 650 -1.31 -4.80 -44.52
CA ASP A 650 -1.98 -3.58 -44.98
C ASP A 650 -3.51 -3.71 -44.87
N ALA A 651 -4.15 -2.74 -44.21
CA ALA A 651 -5.58 -2.72 -43.97
C ALA A 651 -6.43 -2.68 -45.25
N LYS A 652 -5.93 -2.02 -46.31
CA LYS A 652 -6.63 -1.90 -47.59
C LYS A 652 -6.61 -3.22 -48.33
N GLU A 653 -5.44 -3.85 -48.46
CA GLU A 653 -5.31 -5.16 -49.10
C GLU A 653 -6.15 -6.22 -48.38
N GLU A 654 -6.21 -6.14 -47.05
CA GLU A 654 -7.05 -7.04 -46.26
C GLU A 654 -8.55 -6.82 -46.50
N THR A 655 -8.98 -5.58 -46.70
CA THR A 655 -10.39 -5.26 -47.01
C THR A 655 -10.77 -5.71 -48.43
N GLU A 656 -9.80 -5.78 -49.34
CA GLU A 656 -9.99 -6.28 -50.71
C GLU A 656 -10.12 -7.81 -50.80
N LEU A 657 -9.68 -8.56 -49.78
CA LEU A 657 -9.83 -10.02 -49.71
C LEU A 657 -11.29 -10.44 -49.56
N LYS A 658 -11.87 -11.04 -50.61
CA LYS A 658 -13.25 -11.54 -50.61
C LYS A 658 -13.36 -12.86 -49.84
N ARG A 659 -14.59 -13.24 -49.47
CA ARG A 659 -14.87 -14.56 -48.84
C ARG A 659 -14.32 -15.74 -49.66
N ALA A 660 -14.42 -15.65 -51.00
CA ALA A 660 -13.90 -16.68 -51.90
C ALA A 660 -12.36 -16.77 -51.87
N ASP A 661 -11.67 -15.65 -51.65
CA ASP A 661 -10.21 -15.58 -51.55
C ASP A 661 -9.74 -16.20 -50.23
N ARG A 662 -10.46 -15.94 -49.12
CA ARG A 662 -10.21 -16.59 -47.83
C ARG A 662 -10.41 -18.11 -47.88
N ALA A 663 -11.45 -18.57 -48.56
CA ALA A 663 -11.69 -20.01 -48.78
C ALA A 663 -10.55 -20.66 -49.57
N MET A 664 -9.99 -19.95 -50.56
CA MET A 664 -8.82 -20.41 -51.33
C MET A 664 -7.56 -20.50 -50.46
N ILE A 665 -7.30 -19.52 -49.59
CA ILE A 665 -6.18 -19.55 -48.64
C ILE A 665 -6.29 -20.77 -47.71
N ARG A 666 -7.50 -21.04 -47.17
CA ARG A 666 -7.75 -22.24 -46.34
C ARG A 666 -7.51 -23.54 -47.11
N GLU A 667 -7.99 -23.62 -48.35
CA GLU A 667 -7.75 -24.77 -49.21
C GLU A 667 -6.25 -24.99 -49.44
N ALA A 668 -5.50 -23.93 -49.76
CA ALA A 668 -4.06 -23.99 -49.95
C ALA A 668 -3.31 -24.42 -48.67
N LEU A 669 -3.73 -23.93 -47.49
CA LEU A 669 -3.17 -24.34 -46.20
C LEU A 669 -3.37 -25.84 -45.95
N VAL A 670 -4.55 -26.38 -46.25
CA VAL A 670 -4.84 -27.82 -46.10
C VAL A 670 -4.04 -28.66 -47.11
N MET A 671 -3.91 -28.20 -48.35
CA MET A 671 -3.08 -28.85 -49.37
C MET A 671 -1.61 -28.90 -48.92
N ALA A 672 -1.06 -27.78 -48.46
CA ALA A 672 0.32 -27.68 -47.97
C ALA A 672 0.55 -28.52 -46.71
N ALA A 673 -0.40 -28.55 -45.78
CA ALA A 673 -0.33 -29.37 -44.57
C ALA A 673 -0.31 -30.87 -44.91
N LYS A 674 -1.17 -31.34 -45.82
CA LYS A 674 -1.19 -32.74 -46.28
C LYS A 674 0.10 -33.13 -47.01
N ALA A 675 0.61 -32.26 -47.88
CA ALA A 675 1.86 -32.50 -48.60
C ALA A 675 3.06 -32.59 -47.65
N SER A 676 3.13 -31.68 -46.67
CA SER A 676 4.18 -31.65 -45.65
C SER A 676 4.04 -32.78 -44.62
N TYR A 677 2.83 -33.30 -44.42
CA TYR A 677 2.63 -34.48 -43.58
C TYR A 677 3.05 -35.78 -44.29
N ALA A 678 2.83 -35.87 -45.61
CA ALA A 678 3.22 -37.03 -46.41
C ALA A 678 4.75 -37.22 -46.51
N VAL A 679 5.50 -36.12 -46.46
CA VAL A 679 6.97 -36.12 -46.38
C VAL A 679 7.32 -35.57 -45.00
N PRO A 680 7.63 -36.39 -43.99
CA PRO A 680 7.57 -36.03 -42.56
C PRO A 680 8.47 -34.84 -42.17
N LYS A 681 8.01 -33.63 -42.51
CA LYS A 681 8.71 -32.35 -42.43
C LYS A 681 7.75 -31.31 -41.87
N GLN A 682 8.27 -30.22 -41.33
CA GLN A 682 7.40 -29.12 -40.91
C GLN A 682 6.87 -28.37 -42.13
N MET A 683 5.61 -27.95 -42.09
CA MET A 683 5.07 -27.07 -43.12
C MET A 683 5.76 -25.71 -43.05
N LEU A 684 6.26 -25.23 -44.18
CA LEU A 684 6.90 -23.92 -44.30
C LEU A 684 6.04 -22.95 -45.12
N PRO A 685 6.25 -21.62 -45.01
CA PRO A 685 5.67 -20.64 -45.92
C PRO A 685 5.89 -20.97 -47.41
N SER A 686 7.04 -21.55 -47.78
CA SER A 686 7.30 -22.02 -49.15
C SER A 686 6.36 -23.15 -49.60
N ASP A 687 5.86 -23.98 -48.67
CA ASP A 687 4.89 -25.02 -48.99
C ASP A 687 3.50 -24.44 -49.25
N LEU A 688 3.11 -23.39 -48.52
CA LEU A 688 1.90 -22.62 -48.80
C LEU A 688 2.00 -21.91 -50.15
N GLN A 689 3.14 -21.27 -50.43
CA GLN A 689 3.40 -20.63 -51.73
C GLN A 689 3.27 -21.64 -52.88
N ARG A 690 3.83 -22.84 -52.71
CA ARG A 690 3.71 -23.92 -53.70
C ARG A 690 2.27 -24.38 -53.89
N ALA A 691 1.50 -24.54 -52.82
CA ALA A 691 0.09 -24.91 -52.92
C ALA A 691 -0.74 -23.85 -53.67
N LEU A 692 -0.47 -22.56 -53.46
CA LEU A 692 -1.10 -21.47 -54.21
C LEU A 692 -0.67 -21.47 -55.70
N LEU A 693 0.59 -21.75 -56.00
CA LEU A 693 1.06 -21.92 -57.37
C LEU A 693 0.38 -23.10 -58.07
N ASP A 694 0.22 -24.23 -57.39
CA ASP A 694 -0.49 -25.40 -57.92
C ASP A 694 -1.96 -25.05 -58.25
N ILE A 695 -2.63 -24.31 -57.35
CA ILE A 695 -3.99 -23.78 -57.60
C ILE A 695 -4.00 -22.82 -58.81
N SER A 696 -2.94 -22.02 -59.00
CA SER A 696 -2.85 -21.10 -60.14
C SER A 696 -2.68 -21.82 -61.49
N MET A 697 -2.12 -23.02 -61.48
CA MET A 697 -1.89 -23.85 -62.68
C MET A 697 -3.03 -24.82 -62.97
N ASP A 698 -3.99 -24.97 -62.05
CA ASP A 698 -5.15 -25.85 -62.20
C ASP A 698 -6.10 -25.34 -63.29
N THR A 699 -6.10 -26.03 -64.43
CA THR A 699 -6.93 -25.67 -65.60
C THR A 699 -8.42 -25.92 -65.40
N GLU A 700 -8.82 -26.66 -64.36
CA GLU A 700 -10.24 -26.87 -64.05
C GLU A 700 -10.87 -25.70 -63.28
N ARG A 701 -10.05 -24.79 -62.74
CA ARG A 701 -10.51 -23.58 -62.04
C ARG A 701 -10.72 -22.40 -62.98
N ASN A 702 -11.59 -21.48 -62.59
CA ASN A 702 -11.84 -20.27 -63.36
C ASN A 702 -10.58 -19.37 -63.41
N GLU A 703 -10.43 -18.64 -64.51
CA GLU A 703 -9.26 -17.81 -64.77
C GLU A 703 -9.00 -16.77 -63.67
N GLN A 704 -10.06 -16.14 -63.14
CA GLN A 704 -9.96 -15.17 -62.05
C GLN A 704 -9.35 -15.75 -60.78
N ARG A 705 -9.69 -17.00 -60.38
CA ARG A 705 -9.08 -17.61 -59.18
C ARG A 705 -7.63 -17.99 -59.42
N ARG A 706 -7.29 -18.43 -60.64
CA ARG A 706 -5.90 -18.75 -60.99
C ARG A 706 -5.01 -17.52 -60.90
N THR A 707 -5.45 -16.39 -61.47
CA THR A 707 -4.71 -15.13 -61.39
C THR A 707 -4.56 -14.66 -59.95
N LYS A 708 -5.64 -14.74 -59.14
CA LYS A 708 -5.56 -14.34 -57.74
C LYS A 708 -4.63 -15.25 -56.91
N ALA A 709 -4.64 -16.56 -57.16
CA ALA A 709 -3.72 -17.49 -56.51
C ALA A 709 -2.26 -17.20 -56.86
N ALA A 710 -1.99 -16.83 -58.13
CA ALA A 710 -0.65 -16.41 -58.57
C ALA A 710 -0.21 -15.11 -57.87
N GLU A 711 -1.08 -14.10 -57.77
CA GLU A 711 -0.78 -12.86 -57.02
C GLU A 711 -0.45 -13.15 -55.55
N MET A 712 -1.25 -13.98 -54.87
CA MET A 712 -1.00 -14.35 -53.47
C MET A 712 0.33 -15.11 -53.28
N ALA A 713 0.66 -16.00 -54.23
CA ALA A 713 1.93 -16.72 -54.22
C ALA A 713 3.12 -15.77 -54.46
N GLU A 714 2.95 -14.74 -55.28
CA GLU A 714 3.96 -13.70 -55.51
C GLU A 714 4.17 -12.84 -54.25
N SER A 715 3.11 -12.44 -53.55
CA SER A 715 3.22 -11.71 -52.27
C SER A 715 4.00 -12.50 -51.21
N LEU A 716 3.81 -13.82 -51.16
CA LEU A 716 4.55 -14.71 -50.24
C LEU A 716 6.06 -14.78 -50.52
N SER A 717 6.52 -14.35 -51.71
CA SER A 717 7.94 -14.43 -52.10
C SER A 717 8.87 -13.68 -51.15
N ILE A 718 8.40 -12.59 -50.54
CA ILE A 718 9.16 -11.81 -49.55
C ILE A 718 9.62 -12.71 -48.39
N PHE A 719 8.76 -13.63 -47.96
CA PHE A 719 9.01 -14.55 -46.84
C PHE A 719 9.73 -15.84 -47.26
N THR A 720 9.83 -16.15 -48.55
CA THR A 720 10.39 -17.42 -49.04
C THR A 720 11.67 -17.26 -49.85
N GLN A 721 12.05 -16.04 -50.22
CA GLN A 721 13.26 -15.76 -50.99
C GLN A 721 14.52 -16.17 -50.23
N GLU A 722 15.27 -17.13 -50.79
CA GLU A 722 16.52 -17.59 -50.19
C GLU A 722 17.51 -16.44 -49.97
N GLY A 723 18.04 -16.35 -48.75
CA GLY A 723 18.97 -15.29 -48.34
C GLY A 723 18.31 -14.01 -47.83
N SER A 724 16.98 -13.89 -47.85
CA SER A 724 16.27 -12.80 -47.16
C SER A 724 16.22 -13.03 -45.65
N PHE A 725 16.09 -11.94 -44.88
CA PHE A 725 15.96 -12.04 -43.42
C PHE A 725 14.62 -12.67 -43.02
N GLU A 726 13.57 -12.40 -43.78
CA GLU A 726 12.24 -12.97 -43.59
C GLU A 726 12.25 -14.48 -43.81
N ALA A 727 12.97 -14.97 -44.83
CA ALA A 727 13.13 -16.41 -45.06
C ALA A 727 13.99 -17.07 -43.98
N GLU A 728 15.04 -16.39 -43.51
CA GLU A 728 15.81 -16.82 -42.34
C GLU A 728 14.88 -16.99 -41.12
N LEU A 729 13.98 -16.04 -40.88
CA LEU A 729 13.16 -16.05 -39.68
C LEU A 729 11.96 -17.01 -39.78
N PHE A 730 11.23 -17.03 -40.89
CA PHE A 730 9.93 -17.72 -40.99
C PHE A 730 9.92 -18.95 -41.90
N ASN A 731 10.89 -19.09 -42.81
CA ASN A 731 10.92 -20.15 -43.82
C ASN A 731 12.01 -21.19 -43.58
N ARG A 732 12.17 -21.61 -42.33
CA ARG A 732 13.04 -22.72 -41.92
C ARG A 732 12.31 -23.61 -40.92
N GLU A 733 12.71 -24.87 -40.87
CA GLU A 733 12.27 -25.75 -39.79
C GLU A 733 12.85 -25.24 -38.47
N GLY A 734 12.01 -25.21 -37.45
CA GLY A 734 12.34 -24.63 -36.16
C GLY A 734 11.76 -25.42 -35.00
N GLN A 735 12.29 -25.16 -33.81
CA GLN A 735 11.66 -25.60 -32.57
C GLN A 735 10.83 -24.47 -32.00
N LEU A 736 9.75 -24.81 -31.31
CA LEU A 736 9.02 -23.86 -30.48
C LEU A 736 9.98 -23.26 -29.43
N TRP A 737 9.69 -22.04 -29.00
CA TRP A 737 10.54 -21.30 -28.07
C TRP A 737 10.92 -22.17 -26.86
N PRO A 738 12.21 -22.21 -26.46
CA PRO A 738 12.62 -23.03 -25.33
C PRO A 738 11.91 -22.53 -24.06
N GLU A 739 11.41 -23.48 -23.27
CA GLU A 739 10.73 -23.15 -22.02
C GLU A 739 11.73 -22.68 -20.98
N ALA A 740 11.50 -21.48 -20.45
CA ALA A 740 12.27 -20.86 -19.39
C ALA A 740 11.32 -20.26 -18.34
N ASP A 741 11.84 -19.96 -17.16
CA ASP A 741 11.11 -19.18 -16.15
C ASP A 741 10.83 -17.75 -16.66
N VAL A 742 11.79 -17.19 -17.40
CA VAL A 742 11.71 -15.87 -18.02
C VAL A 742 12.11 -15.94 -19.49
N THR A 743 11.24 -15.46 -20.38
CA THR A 743 11.54 -15.29 -21.81
C THR A 743 11.50 -13.81 -22.14
N LEU A 744 12.64 -13.24 -22.51
CA LEU A 744 12.77 -11.84 -22.92
C LEU A 744 12.99 -11.76 -24.44
N ILE A 745 12.14 -11.00 -25.12
CA ILE A 745 12.17 -10.84 -26.57
C ILE A 745 12.39 -9.37 -26.90
N ASP A 746 13.52 -9.08 -27.54
CA ASP A 746 13.87 -7.77 -28.07
C ASP A 746 13.38 -7.65 -29.52
N LEU A 747 12.32 -6.85 -29.68
CA LEU A 747 11.64 -6.52 -30.93
C LEU A 747 12.19 -5.23 -31.57
N GLY A 748 13.28 -4.66 -31.04
CA GLY A 748 13.77 -3.34 -31.45
C GLY A 748 14.14 -3.20 -32.93
N TYR A 749 14.48 -4.29 -33.62
CA TYR A 749 14.70 -4.26 -35.07
C TYR A 749 13.40 -4.04 -35.87
N PHE A 750 12.31 -4.69 -35.45
CA PHE A 750 10.99 -4.61 -36.09
C PHE A 750 10.16 -3.40 -35.66
N ALA A 751 10.58 -2.67 -34.62
CA ALA A 751 9.95 -1.41 -34.23
C ALA A 751 10.14 -0.27 -35.26
N ARG A 752 10.84 -0.52 -36.37
CA ARG A 752 11.05 0.44 -37.46
C ARG A 752 9.91 0.36 -38.47
N GLU A 753 9.62 1.48 -39.13
CA GLU A 753 8.64 1.54 -40.23
C GLU A 753 8.95 0.50 -41.32
N GLY A 754 7.91 -0.16 -41.83
CA GLY A 754 8.01 -1.18 -42.89
C GLY A 754 8.19 -2.63 -42.41
N TYR A 755 8.26 -2.88 -41.09
CA TYR A 755 8.36 -4.23 -40.51
C TYR A 755 7.09 -4.68 -39.75
N GLU A 756 5.95 -4.04 -40.03
CA GLU A 756 4.68 -4.23 -39.31
C GLU A 756 4.17 -5.68 -39.42
N ALA A 757 4.26 -6.29 -40.60
CA ALA A 757 3.89 -7.68 -40.81
C ALA A 757 4.78 -8.64 -40.01
N GLN A 758 6.10 -8.43 -40.06
CA GLN A 758 7.08 -9.27 -39.36
C GLN A 758 6.93 -9.16 -37.84
N MET A 759 6.65 -7.96 -37.34
CA MET A 759 6.30 -7.73 -35.93
C MET A 759 5.07 -8.54 -35.53
N ALA A 760 4.00 -8.42 -36.32
CA ALA A 760 2.75 -9.07 -35.98
C ALA A 760 2.85 -10.61 -36.06
N LEU A 761 3.54 -11.15 -37.06
CA LEU A 761 3.83 -12.58 -37.16
C LEU A 761 4.65 -13.10 -35.96
N THR A 762 5.64 -12.32 -35.50
CA THR A 762 6.40 -12.65 -34.30
C THR A 762 5.49 -12.70 -33.07
N MET A 763 4.61 -11.71 -32.91
CA MET A 763 3.63 -11.67 -31.81
C MET A 763 2.63 -12.83 -31.89
N VAL A 764 2.18 -13.23 -33.07
CA VAL A 764 1.34 -14.43 -33.27
C VAL A 764 2.08 -15.69 -32.83
N SER A 765 3.33 -15.89 -33.25
CA SER A 765 4.16 -17.03 -32.84
C SER A 765 4.32 -17.11 -31.31
N LEU A 766 4.58 -15.98 -30.67
CA LEU A 766 4.71 -15.87 -29.21
C LEU A 766 3.40 -16.19 -28.50
N THR A 767 2.30 -15.59 -28.98
CA THR A 767 0.97 -15.77 -28.40
C THR A 767 0.50 -17.22 -28.52
N ASN A 768 0.74 -17.87 -29.66
CA ASN A 768 0.48 -19.30 -29.85
C ASN A 768 1.30 -20.16 -28.89
N THR A 769 2.58 -19.83 -28.71
CA THR A 769 3.45 -20.57 -27.77
C THR A 769 2.96 -20.43 -26.34
N ILE A 770 2.60 -19.21 -25.92
CA ILE A 770 2.02 -18.96 -24.60
C ILE A 770 0.70 -19.71 -24.45
N ASN A 771 -0.16 -19.70 -25.48
CA ASN A 771 -1.43 -20.41 -25.47
C ASN A 771 -1.23 -21.93 -25.29
N ASN A 772 -0.29 -22.52 -26.03
CA ASN A 772 0.05 -23.94 -25.92
C ASN A 772 0.52 -24.31 -24.51
N ILE A 773 1.34 -23.46 -23.90
CA ILE A 773 1.79 -23.66 -22.51
C ILE A 773 0.62 -23.51 -21.55
N ALA A 774 -0.23 -22.50 -21.73
CA ALA A 774 -1.39 -22.22 -20.88
C ALA A 774 -2.41 -23.38 -20.92
N GLU A 775 -2.73 -23.91 -22.10
CA GLU A 775 -3.64 -25.05 -22.25
C GLU A 775 -3.09 -26.31 -21.61
N ARG A 776 -1.79 -26.60 -21.82
CA ARG A 776 -1.13 -27.76 -21.20
C ARG A 776 -1.08 -27.65 -19.68
N ASP A 777 -0.78 -26.47 -19.17
CA ASP A 777 -0.56 -26.22 -17.75
C ASP A 777 -1.82 -25.70 -17.02
N GLN A 778 -3.00 -25.73 -17.64
CA GLN A 778 -4.26 -25.18 -17.09
C GLN A 778 -4.66 -25.73 -15.70
N TYR A 779 -4.17 -26.93 -15.34
CA TYR A 779 -4.41 -27.58 -14.05
C TYR A 779 -3.29 -27.35 -13.02
N LYS A 780 -2.24 -26.61 -13.38
CA LYS A 780 -1.15 -26.23 -12.48
C LYS A 780 -1.48 -24.90 -11.81
N LYS A 781 -0.88 -24.68 -10.64
CA LYS A 781 -1.06 -23.43 -9.85
C LYS A 781 -0.15 -22.27 -10.31
N ARG A 782 0.71 -22.49 -11.30
CA ARG A 782 1.70 -21.51 -11.75
C ARG A 782 1.14 -20.72 -12.92
N ASP A 783 0.82 -19.47 -12.68
CA ASP A 783 0.28 -18.56 -13.68
C ASP A 783 1.33 -18.18 -14.76
N ILE A 784 0.83 -17.62 -15.86
CA ILE A 784 1.65 -17.00 -16.92
C ILE A 784 1.38 -15.50 -16.94
N VAL A 785 2.44 -14.70 -17.00
CA VAL A 785 2.34 -13.25 -17.21
C VAL A 785 3.03 -12.91 -18.52
N PHE A 786 2.29 -12.30 -19.44
CA PHE A 786 2.84 -11.77 -20.68
C PHE A 786 2.84 -10.24 -20.63
N ALA A 787 4.01 -9.66 -20.40
CA ALA A 787 4.23 -8.23 -20.38
C ALA A 787 4.69 -7.74 -21.76
N VAL A 788 4.00 -6.75 -22.32
CA VAL A 788 4.38 -6.10 -23.59
C VAL A 788 4.67 -4.63 -23.30
N ASP A 789 5.94 -4.23 -23.43
CA ASP A 789 6.33 -2.82 -23.39
C ASP A 789 6.24 -2.20 -24.78
N GLU A 790 5.89 -0.93 -24.84
CA GLU A 790 5.45 -0.22 -26.06
C GLU A 790 4.36 -0.98 -26.81
N ALA A 791 3.32 -1.38 -26.07
CA ALA A 791 2.21 -2.17 -26.59
C ALA A 791 1.58 -1.60 -27.88
N HIS A 792 1.57 -0.27 -28.06
CA HIS A 792 1.07 0.37 -29.28
C HIS A 792 1.76 -0.18 -30.55
N ILE A 793 3.06 -0.49 -30.49
CA ILE A 793 3.80 -1.04 -31.64
C ILE A 793 3.23 -2.40 -32.06
N ALA A 794 2.81 -3.22 -31.09
CA ALA A 794 2.24 -4.54 -31.35
C ALA A 794 0.73 -4.50 -31.64
N THR A 795 -0.01 -3.47 -31.22
CA THR A 795 -1.48 -3.48 -31.26
C THR A 795 -2.09 -2.51 -32.27
N VAL A 796 -1.28 -1.75 -33.00
CA VAL A 796 -1.73 -0.90 -34.13
C VAL A 796 -2.22 -1.73 -35.31
N ASN A 797 -1.70 -2.96 -35.50
CA ASN A 797 -2.08 -3.76 -36.66
C ASN A 797 -3.57 -4.23 -36.57
N PRO A 798 -4.43 -3.89 -37.56
CA PRO A 798 -5.86 -4.22 -37.53
C PRO A 798 -6.18 -5.71 -37.51
N LEU A 799 -5.27 -6.57 -37.94
CA LEU A 799 -5.43 -8.03 -37.92
C LEU A 799 -4.99 -8.65 -36.59
N LEU A 800 -3.98 -8.07 -35.96
CA LEU A 800 -3.43 -8.59 -34.70
C LEU A 800 -4.35 -8.29 -33.51
N ALA A 801 -4.94 -7.09 -33.45
CA ALA A 801 -5.79 -6.70 -32.33
C ALA A 801 -7.03 -7.61 -32.12
N PRO A 802 -7.81 -7.99 -33.16
CA PRO A 802 -8.92 -8.94 -33.01
C PRO A 802 -8.46 -10.33 -32.57
N TYR A 803 -7.34 -10.82 -33.12
CA TYR A 803 -6.76 -12.11 -32.76
C TYR A 803 -6.31 -12.14 -31.30
N MET A 804 -5.55 -11.13 -30.86
CA MET A 804 -5.14 -10.96 -29.48
C MET A 804 -6.37 -10.90 -28.56
N THR A 805 -7.41 -10.16 -28.94
CA THR A 805 -8.65 -10.07 -28.15
C THR A 805 -9.29 -11.45 -27.95
N LYS A 806 -9.37 -12.29 -28.99
CA LYS A 806 -9.92 -13.65 -28.90
C LYS A 806 -9.11 -14.53 -27.95
N ILE A 807 -7.78 -14.50 -28.07
CA ILE A 807 -6.92 -15.33 -27.21
C ILE A 807 -6.92 -14.85 -25.76
N VAL A 808 -6.84 -13.55 -25.53
CA VAL A 808 -6.84 -12.96 -24.18
C VAL A 808 -8.16 -13.30 -23.45
N LYS A 809 -9.29 -13.37 -24.16
CA LYS A 809 -10.57 -13.84 -23.57
C LYS A 809 -10.46 -15.26 -23.02
N MET A 810 -9.80 -16.15 -23.75
CA MET A 810 -9.56 -17.53 -23.33
C MET A 810 -8.54 -17.62 -22.20
N TRP A 811 -7.46 -16.83 -22.24
CA TRP A 811 -6.40 -16.81 -21.22
C TRP A 811 -6.90 -16.57 -19.79
N ARG A 812 -7.98 -15.80 -19.65
CA ARG A 812 -8.70 -15.64 -18.38
C ARG A 812 -9.06 -16.98 -17.71
N LYS A 813 -9.43 -17.99 -18.49
CA LYS A 813 -9.80 -19.34 -18.00
C LYS A 813 -8.58 -20.22 -17.74
N LEU A 814 -7.45 -19.94 -18.39
CA LEU A 814 -6.23 -20.76 -18.38
C LEU A 814 -5.16 -20.30 -17.38
N GLY A 815 -5.37 -19.17 -16.69
CA GLY A 815 -4.37 -18.61 -15.75
C GLY A 815 -3.22 -17.88 -16.45
N ALA A 816 -3.47 -17.35 -17.65
CA ALA A 816 -2.53 -16.49 -18.38
C ALA A 816 -3.02 -15.03 -18.40
N TRP A 817 -2.10 -14.08 -18.21
CA TRP A 817 -2.46 -12.68 -17.99
C TRP A 817 -1.64 -11.74 -18.88
N LEU A 818 -2.31 -11.06 -19.80
CA LEU A 818 -1.73 -9.99 -20.63
C LEU A 818 -1.59 -8.67 -19.85
N TRP A 819 -0.36 -8.15 -19.76
CA TRP A 819 -0.01 -6.86 -19.18
C TRP A 819 0.57 -5.96 -20.27
N LEU A 820 -0.13 -4.89 -20.61
CA LEU A 820 0.26 -3.95 -21.65
C LEU A 820 0.84 -2.68 -21.02
N ALA A 821 1.97 -2.21 -21.52
CA ALA A 821 2.56 -0.93 -21.11
C ALA A 821 2.72 -0.02 -22.33
N THR A 822 2.14 1.20 -22.28
CA THR A 822 2.19 2.15 -23.40
C THR A 822 2.44 3.58 -22.93
N GLN A 823 3.06 4.39 -23.81
CA GLN A 823 3.26 5.83 -23.60
C GLN A 823 2.18 6.68 -24.27
N ASN A 824 1.53 6.16 -25.31
CA ASN A 824 0.51 6.86 -26.08
C ASN A 824 -0.74 5.97 -26.19
N LEU A 825 -1.90 6.52 -25.82
CA LEU A 825 -3.20 5.87 -26.02
C LEU A 825 -3.89 6.33 -27.31
N GLU A 826 -3.49 7.47 -27.89
CA GLU A 826 -4.08 7.96 -29.14
C GLU A 826 -3.85 7.00 -30.31
N ASP A 827 -2.67 6.35 -30.32
CA ASP A 827 -2.24 5.43 -31.38
C ASP A 827 -3.00 4.09 -31.37
N PHE A 828 -3.80 3.81 -30.34
CA PHE A 828 -4.59 2.59 -30.31
C PHE A 828 -5.80 2.72 -31.26
N PRO A 829 -5.97 1.79 -32.22
CA PRO A 829 -7.13 1.79 -33.08
C PRO A 829 -8.39 1.46 -32.26
N ASP A 830 -9.56 1.91 -32.72
CA ASP A 830 -10.83 1.64 -32.03
C ASP A 830 -11.10 0.12 -31.91
N ALA A 831 -10.58 -0.69 -32.84
CA ALA A 831 -10.62 -2.15 -32.80
C ALA A 831 -9.92 -2.73 -31.55
N ALA A 832 -8.89 -2.07 -31.02
CA ALA A 832 -8.20 -2.47 -29.79
C ALA A 832 -8.97 -2.07 -28.52
N GLY A 833 -10.02 -1.24 -28.63
CA GLY A 833 -10.85 -0.82 -27.51
C GLY A 833 -11.49 -2.01 -26.77
N LYS A 834 -11.88 -3.07 -27.48
CA LYS A 834 -12.41 -4.30 -26.86
C LYS A 834 -11.37 -4.97 -25.96
N MET A 835 -10.11 -5.02 -26.38
CA MET A 835 -9.01 -5.57 -25.58
C MET A 835 -8.70 -4.71 -24.36
N LEU A 836 -8.66 -3.38 -24.51
CA LEU A 836 -8.40 -2.46 -23.40
C LEU A 836 -9.52 -2.48 -22.37
N ASN A 837 -10.79 -2.59 -22.80
CA ASN A 837 -11.94 -2.69 -21.91
C ASN A 837 -11.95 -3.97 -21.07
N MET A 838 -11.29 -5.03 -21.54
CA MET A 838 -11.13 -6.26 -20.77
C MET A 838 -10.10 -6.12 -19.64
N ALA A 839 -9.18 -5.15 -19.69
CA ALA A 839 -8.23 -4.93 -18.62
C ALA A 839 -8.96 -4.43 -17.37
N GLU A 840 -9.05 -5.27 -16.35
CA GLU A 840 -9.62 -4.86 -15.06
C GLU A 840 -8.72 -3.82 -14.37
N TRP A 841 -7.40 -4.01 -14.46
CA TRP A 841 -6.41 -3.23 -13.75
C TRP A 841 -5.81 -2.15 -14.64
N TRP A 842 -5.94 -0.89 -14.23
CA TRP A 842 -5.35 0.25 -14.91
C TRP A 842 -4.38 0.92 -13.95
N LEU A 843 -3.10 0.96 -14.29
CA LEU A 843 -2.07 1.67 -13.54
C LEU A 843 -1.63 2.88 -14.36
N CYS A 844 -2.12 4.04 -13.97
CA CYS A 844 -1.98 5.31 -14.66
C CYS A 844 -0.94 6.16 -13.93
N LEU A 845 0.29 6.24 -14.44
CA LEU A 845 1.35 7.11 -13.90
C LEU A 845 1.03 8.58 -14.19
N VAL A 846 1.74 9.50 -13.54
CA VAL A 846 1.59 10.95 -13.76
C VAL A 846 1.41 11.32 -15.23
N MET A 847 0.34 12.06 -15.54
CA MET A 847 -0.04 12.40 -16.91
C MET A 847 -0.74 13.76 -16.98
N PRO A 848 -0.64 14.48 -18.13
CA PRO A 848 -1.36 15.73 -18.33
C PRO A 848 -2.85 15.48 -18.63
N LYS A 849 -3.66 16.55 -18.58
CA LYS A 849 -5.11 16.48 -18.77
C LYS A 849 -5.55 15.78 -20.06
N LYS A 850 -4.85 16.06 -21.16
CA LYS A 850 -5.14 15.46 -22.47
C LYS A 850 -5.19 13.93 -22.39
N GLU A 851 -4.20 13.33 -21.76
CA GLU A 851 -4.08 11.87 -21.63
C GLU A 851 -5.16 11.26 -20.73
N VAL A 852 -5.66 12.01 -19.73
CA VAL A 852 -6.82 11.59 -18.92
C VAL A 852 -8.11 11.58 -19.75
N ASP A 853 -8.25 12.53 -20.67
CA ASP A 853 -9.35 12.54 -21.63
C ASP A 853 -9.23 11.37 -22.63
N ASP A 854 -8.01 10.99 -23.03
CA ASP A 854 -7.77 9.82 -23.89
C ASP A 854 -8.10 8.49 -23.20
N ILE A 855 -7.83 8.34 -21.89
CA ILE A 855 -8.33 7.19 -21.12
C ILE A 855 -9.85 7.10 -21.19
N SER A 856 -10.54 8.26 -21.18
CA SER A 856 -12.00 8.32 -21.20
C SER A 856 -12.61 7.77 -22.50
N ARG A 857 -11.82 7.60 -23.57
CA ARG A 857 -12.24 6.91 -24.81
C ARG A 857 -12.53 5.42 -24.57
N PHE A 858 -11.77 4.78 -23.68
CA PHE A 858 -11.83 3.34 -23.44
C PHE A 858 -12.50 3.02 -22.09
N LYS A 859 -12.21 3.79 -21.04
CA LYS A 859 -12.76 3.55 -19.70
C LYS A 859 -13.65 4.71 -19.27
N SER A 860 -14.90 4.43 -18.91
CA SER A 860 -15.76 5.44 -18.29
C SER A 860 -15.20 5.82 -16.92
N LEU A 861 -14.73 7.07 -16.80
CA LEU A 861 -14.20 7.63 -15.56
C LEU A 861 -15.21 8.57 -14.90
N THR A 862 -15.40 8.43 -13.59
CA THR A 862 -16.13 9.42 -12.79
C THR A 862 -15.32 10.70 -12.62
N ASP A 863 -15.97 11.82 -12.28
CA ASP A 863 -15.27 13.08 -12.02
C ASP A 863 -14.28 12.96 -10.84
N GLU A 864 -14.60 12.14 -9.84
CA GLU A 864 -13.69 11.79 -8.75
C GLU A 864 -12.44 11.07 -9.26
N GLN A 865 -12.60 10.05 -10.12
CA GLN A 865 -11.46 9.32 -10.69
C GLN A 865 -10.58 10.23 -11.55
N LYS A 866 -11.18 11.13 -12.33
CA LYS A 866 -10.44 12.15 -13.10
C LYS A 866 -9.67 13.09 -12.17
N SER A 867 -10.29 13.54 -11.08
CA SER A 867 -9.62 14.38 -10.07
C SER A 867 -8.41 13.68 -9.45
N VAL A 868 -8.55 12.40 -9.07
CA VAL A 868 -7.44 11.62 -8.49
C VAL A 868 -6.31 11.42 -9.50
N LEU A 869 -6.61 11.07 -10.76
CA LEU A 869 -5.62 10.96 -11.84
C LEU A 869 -4.85 12.27 -12.05
N MET A 870 -5.55 13.39 -12.08
CA MET A 870 -4.96 14.73 -12.24
C MET A 870 -4.14 15.19 -11.04
N SER A 871 -4.34 14.57 -9.86
CA SER A 871 -3.60 14.90 -8.65
C SER A 871 -2.22 14.24 -8.58
N ALA A 872 -1.95 13.22 -9.40
CA ALA A 872 -0.68 12.51 -9.42
C ALA A 872 0.47 13.44 -9.84
N SER A 873 1.62 13.29 -9.19
CA SER A 873 2.80 14.12 -9.42
C SER A 873 4.10 13.33 -9.42
N LYS A 874 5.12 13.89 -10.08
CA LYS A 874 6.50 13.41 -10.05
C LYS A 874 7.43 14.46 -9.45
N LEU A 875 8.36 14.01 -8.61
CA LEU A 875 9.49 14.78 -8.12
C LEU A 875 10.78 14.06 -8.54
N ASP A 876 11.61 14.76 -9.32
CA ASP A 876 12.82 14.18 -9.89
C ASP A 876 13.73 13.57 -8.81
N LYS A 877 14.31 12.40 -9.12
CA LYS A 877 15.16 11.59 -8.22
C LYS A 877 14.54 11.16 -6.88
N CYS A 878 13.28 11.49 -6.61
CA CYS A 878 12.58 11.15 -5.37
C CYS A 878 11.50 10.09 -5.62
N TYR A 879 10.49 10.41 -6.43
CA TYR A 879 9.34 9.54 -6.66
C TYR A 879 8.60 9.86 -7.96
N THR A 880 7.85 8.87 -8.45
CA THR A 880 6.75 9.07 -9.40
C THR A 880 5.44 8.57 -8.78
N GLU A 881 4.36 9.33 -8.91
CA GLU A 881 3.03 8.89 -8.51
C GLU A 881 2.27 8.29 -9.68
N GLY A 882 1.33 7.42 -9.34
CA GLY A 882 0.32 6.93 -10.25
C GLY A 882 -0.96 6.60 -9.50
N VAL A 883 -1.97 6.19 -10.25
CA VAL A 883 -3.27 5.77 -9.73
C VAL A 883 -3.54 4.37 -10.23
N VAL A 884 -3.88 3.46 -9.31
CA VAL A 884 -4.45 2.17 -9.66
C VAL A 884 -5.96 2.30 -9.69
N LEU A 885 -6.58 1.85 -10.78
CA LEU A 885 -8.03 1.77 -10.96
C LEU A 885 -8.42 0.33 -11.26
N SER A 886 -9.21 -0.25 -10.37
CA SER A 886 -9.89 -1.54 -10.52
C SER A 886 -11.26 -1.45 -9.84
N LYS A 887 -12.04 -2.54 -9.86
CA LYS A 887 -13.34 -2.56 -9.18
C LYS A 887 -13.20 -2.47 -7.66
N ASN A 888 -12.20 -3.15 -7.11
CA ASN A 888 -12.03 -3.28 -5.65
C ASN A 888 -10.96 -2.33 -5.08
N VAL A 889 -10.08 -1.79 -5.93
CA VAL A 889 -8.96 -0.92 -5.52
C VAL A 889 -8.93 0.32 -6.40
N GLN A 890 -9.06 1.48 -5.77
CA GLN A 890 -8.90 2.78 -6.40
C GLN A 890 -8.01 3.64 -5.49
N ALA A 891 -6.73 3.75 -5.84
CA ALA A 891 -5.73 4.29 -4.93
C ALA A 891 -4.67 5.10 -5.67
N LEU A 892 -4.29 6.24 -5.09
CA LEU A 892 -3.08 6.96 -5.48
C LEU A 892 -1.88 6.33 -4.80
N PHE A 893 -0.88 5.93 -5.58
CA PHE A 893 0.35 5.34 -5.09
C PHE A 893 1.55 6.18 -5.49
N ARG A 894 2.63 6.02 -4.72
CA ARG A 894 3.92 6.64 -4.90
C ARG A 894 4.96 5.53 -5.03
N ALA A 895 5.62 5.48 -6.18
CA ALA A 895 6.68 4.52 -6.45
C ALA A 895 8.01 5.04 -5.87
N VAL A 896 8.44 4.40 -4.78
CA VAL A 896 9.77 4.61 -4.15
C VAL A 896 10.48 3.26 -4.00
N PRO A 897 10.82 2.58 -5.11
CA PRO A 897 11.42 1.25 -5.05
C PRO A 897 12.87 1.26 -4.50
N PRO A 898 13.34 0.09 -4.02
CA PRO A 898 14.75 -0.11 -3.68
C PRO A 898 15.68 0.30 -4.82
N SER A 899 16.86 0.82 -4.47
CA SER A 899 17.81 1.38 -5.44
C SER A 899 18.27 0.37 -6.48
N LEU A 900 18.31 -0.92 -6.13
CA LEU A 900 18.63 -2.01 -7.05
C LEU A 900 17.66 -2.06 -8.24
N TYR A 901 16.36 -2.08 -7.99
CA TYR A 901 15.36 -2.20 -9.07
C TYR A 901 15.27 -0.95 -9.94
N LEU A 902 15.62 0.22 -9.38
CA LEU A 902 15.82 1.43 -10.17
C LEU A 902 17.01 1.28 -11.10
N ALA A 903 18.18 0.91 -10.57
CA ALA A 903 19.40 0.76 -11.35
C ALA A 903 19.27 -0.26 -12.49
N LEU A 904 18.49 -1.33 -12.29
CA LEU A 904 18.17 -2.30 -13.33
C LEU A 904 17.27 -1.72 -14.44
N GLY A 905 16.41 -0.76 -14.11
CA GLY A 905 15.49 -0.09 -15.04
C GLY A 905 15.98 1.23 -15.62
N MET A 906 17.22 1.64 -15.31
CA MET A 906 17.84 2.88 -15.82
C MET A 906 18.30 2.71 -17.26
N THR A 907 17.60 3.31 -18.22
CA THR A 907 17.83 3.11 -19.67
C THR A 907 18.25 4.37 -20.43
N GLU A 908 18.31 5.52 -19.76
CA GLU A 908 18.67 6.79 -20.38
C GLU A 908 20.13 6.82 -20.84
N LYS A 909 20.44 7.70 -21.79
CA LYS A 909 21.78 7.77 -22.41
C LYS A 909 22.88 8.05 -21.38
N GLU A 910 22.64 8.98 -20.46
CA GLU A 910 23.61 9.36 -19.43
C GLU A 910 23.87 8.20 -18.45
N GLU A 911 22.83 7.45 -18.11
CA GLU A 911 22.90 6.29 -17.22
C GLU A 911 23.68 5.14 -17.86
N LYS A 912 23.48 4.90 -19.17
CA LYS A 912 24.27 3.93 -19.95
C LYS A 912 25.75 4.33 -20.01
N VAL A 913 26.05 5.62 -20.15
CA VAL A 913 27.43 6.13 -20.12
C VAL A 913 28.08 5.93 -18.75
N GLU A 914 27.35 6.21 -17.66
CA GLU A 914 27.82 5.98 -16.30
C GLU A 914 28.15 4.50 -16.07
N ARG A 915 27.23 3.58 -16.43
CA ARG A 915 27.50 2.14 -16.33
C ARG A 915 28.70 1.73 -17.16
N ARG A 916 28.84 2.21 -18.40
CA ARG A 916 29.99 1.90 -19.24
C ARG A 916 31.31 2.38 -18.62
N ARG A 917 31.31 3.55 -17.97
CA ARG A 917 32.47 4.04 -17.21
C ARG A 917 32.82 3.08 -16.09
N LEU A 918 31.86 2.65 -15.29
CA LEU A 918 32.07 1.71 -14.18
C LEU A 918 32.56 0.34 -14.66
N MET A 919 32.04 -0.17 -15.78
CA MET A 919 32.52 -1.42 -16.40
C MET A 919 34.01 -1.31 -16.78
N ASN A 920 34.40 -0.18 -17.39
CA ASN A 920 35.80 0.04 -17.79
C ASN A 920 36.73 0.22 -16.58
N GLU A 921 36.25 0.91 -15.53
CA GLU A 921 37.01 1.21 -14.31
C GLU A 921 37.22 -0.02 -13.42
N PHE A 922 36.16 -0.82 -13.23
CA PHE A 922 36.17 -1.97 -12.31
C PHE A 922 36.31 -3.33 -13.00
N HIS A 923 36.42 -3.35 -14.34
CA HIS A 923 36.49 -4.56 -15.15
C HIS A 923 35.38 -5.57 -14.85
N CYS A 924 34.15 -5.07 -14.70
CA CYS A 924 32.99 -5.87 -14.32
C CYS A 924 31.94 -5.92 -15.44
N SER A 925 31.01 -6.88 -15.31
CA SER A 925 29.84 -7.00 -16.18
C SER A 925 28.90 -5.79 -16.08
N GLU A 926 27.97 -5.66 -17.03
CA GLU A 926 26.97 -4.57 -17.00
C GLU A 926 26.05 -4.70 -15.78
N LEU A 927 25.68 -5.93 -15.40
CA LEU A 927 24.89 -6.21 -14.18
C LEU A 927 25.64 -5.76 -12.92
N GLU A 928 26.92 -6.11 -12.77
CA GLU A 928 27.73 -5.68 -11.62
C GLU A 928 27.91 -4.14 -11.60
N ALA A 929 28.03 -3.50 -12.76
CA ALA A 929 28.04 -2.06 -12.86
C ALA A 929 26.72 -1.44 -12.40
N ALA A 930 25.57 -2.03 -12.76
CA ALA A 930 24.26 -1.61 -12.27
C ALA A 930 24.12 -1.79 -10.74
N MET A 931 24.64 -2.88 -10.17
CA MET A 931 24.69 -3.07 -8.72
C MET A 931 25.56 -2.02 -8.01
N ARG A 932 26.65 -1.54 -8.65
CA ARG A 932 27.46 -0.44 -8.14
C ARG A 932 26.71 0.90 -8.19
N VAL A 933 25.94 1.16 -9.24
CA VAL A 933 25.03 2.33 -9.31
C VAL A 933 23.99 2.25 -8.18
N ALA A 934 23.40 1.09 -7.94
CA ALA A 934 22.45 0.90 -6.83
C ALA A 934 23.07 1.24 -5.47
N LYS A 935 24.31 0.81 -5.21
CA LYS A 935 25.06 1.17 -3.98
C LYS A 935 25.33 2.67 -3.88
N ALA A 936 25.64 3.33 -4.99
CA ALA A 936 25.83 4.78 -5.02
C ALA A 936 24.51 5.54 -4.74
N LEU A 937 23.39 5.06 -5.29
CA LEU A 937 22.06 5.57 -5.00
C LEU A 937 21.67 5.37 -3.53
N ASP A 938 21.95 4.20 -2.95
CA ASP A 938 21.76 3.95 -1.51
C ASP A 938 22.56 4.95 -0.67
N LYS A 939 23.82 5.23 -1.05
CA LYS A 939 24.64 6.25 -0.36
C LYS A 939 24.05 7.64 -0.49
N ALA A 940 23.57 8.03 -1.67
CA ALA A 940 22.90 9.32 -1.88
C ALA A 940 21.59 9.42 -1.10
N ARG A 941 20.90 8.28 -0.92
CA ARG A 941 19.69 8.13 -0.11
C ARG A 941 19.98 7.96 1.38
N GLY A 942 21.25 7.85 1.80
CA GLY A 942 21.64 7.59 3.19
C GLY A 942 21.29 6.19 3.73
N LEU A 943 21.06 5.20 2.85
CA LEU A 943 20.75 3.80 3.19
C LEU A 943 22.01 2.94 3.37
N VAL A 944 23.13 3.57 3.77
CA VAL A 944 24.43 2.91 3.90
C VAL A 944 24.42 1.97 5.10
N GLU A 945 24.94 0.75 4.93
CA GLU A 945 25.21 -0.14 6.05
C GLU A 945 26.09 0.58 7.07
N GLN A 946 25.63 0.69 8.31
CA GLN A 946 26.57 0.64 9.41
C GLN A 946 27.17 -0.77 9.33
N GLU A 947 28.25 -0.94 8.55
CA GLU A 947 29.18 -2.04 8.77
C GLU A 947 29.49 -1.96 10.26
N LYS A 948 28.89 -2.87 11.04
CA LYS A 948 29.26 -3.04 12.44
C LYS A 948 30.77 -3.17 12.43
N ALA A 949 31.43 -2.15 12.98
CA ALA A 949 32.83 -2.20 13.32
C ALA A 949 33.00 -3.34 14.32
N ALA A 950 33.17 -4.55 13.80
CA ALA A 950 33.81 -5.64 14.51
C ALA A 950 35.31 -5.30 14.51
N ALA A 951 35.68 -4.46 15.47
CA ALA A 951 37.04 -4.36 15.99
C ALA A 951 37.09 -5.15 17.30
#